data_AF-A0A3Q3XJV0-F1
#
_entry.id   AF-A0A3Q3XJV0-F1
#
_cell.length_a   1.000
_cell.length_b   1.000
_cell.length_c   1.000
_cell.angle_alpha   90.00
_cell.angle_beta   90.00
_cell.angle_gamma   90.00
#
_symmetry.space_group_name_H-M   'P 1'
#
loop_
_entity.id
_entity.type
_entity.pdbx_description
1 polymer ?
#
loop_
_entity_poly.entity_id
_entity_poly.type
_entity_poly.pdbx_seq_one_letter_code
_entity_poly.pdbx_strand_id
1 'polypeptide(L)'
;SVFHSMMEELLDQVAGLSSQNTELCSLLRNILQAMMQLIDTMSSCVRHVGAYEDPPDLDAIRSLPTCILKVLRETFQHCKDSEVVYCGRLSLVADLLQGLFKEAYTLQKGLLELLDKMTLNSSTHSHLIHSLLDICLIISNLDMALHANTWKFLIKQSLKYQSLVEEHLHHGDIISSLCDNLLASFHNCVELAEQIKRAGLQTPEYKLFQRTAKMCRFFANTLVHYIKEFKFFLTKCCSRFHQLYLQVISKFPPSMCAPTLSSALSEELNAAALVPMDAFLLQLLPLRAFAEVVLQSDLPEHELPHCLLLVNVLGQLTSQPEEVLQLWYTGSQFSEETPRLPLYQALFTSFRQCHTERQVPVLLPGVMMKGQALVQISLHHHLCVHLCASVAALPPLYFSVLEYCLVSAVLQADTQTALLATDVWCFIARYGTAELCLHHVLLIAQLVKACTSECYRSSHLGLLLRRMVFLMTVNHQMELVARFPPSHAENLPVWQHVLLRALSQDARHRVGTDIIGLTQKCAEPQLLLAALDFLSSLGKIFVPPESQNQILPRLSSLFGVLLSHRSWLLHQHALEAFSQFAEITNHEEVISQSLCEEDTKTKVVNYLMRFEFMQRFLPIIICPSQPCPKRARQETSAEEEYSRYIQTAESALKAIQELTEGKASTAAPPPQWLDSRLQELRTLITNINTARHTT
;
A
#
# COMPACT_ATOMS: atom_id res chain seq x y z
N SER A 1 23.80 -49.08 -14.26
CA SER A 1 23.13 -49.41 -15.54
C SER A 1 24.12 -49.16 -16.66
N VAL A 2 23.90 -49.75 -17.84
CA VAL A 2 24.81 -49.59 -19.00
C VAL A 2 25.00 -48.11 -19.37
N PHE A 3 23.93 -47.31 -19.33
CA PHE A 3 24.00 -45.85 -19.53
C PHE A 3 24.89 -45.13 -18.50
N HIS A 4 24.73 -45.47 -17.21
CA HIS A 4 25.52 -44.87 -16.13
C HIS A 4 27.02 -45.19 -16.27
N SER A 5 27.36 -46.42 -16.64
CA SER A 5 28.75 -46.82 -16.89
C SER A 5 29.38 -46.05 -18.06
N MET A 6 28.61 -45.79 -19.13
CA MET A 6 29.07 -44.94 -20.23
C MET A 6 29.28 -43.48 -19.79
N MET A 7 28.40 -42.96 -18.93
CA MET A 7 28.55 -41.63 -18.35
C MET A 7 29.79 -41.50 -17.47
N GLU A 8 30.05 -42.47 -16.60
CA GLU A 8 31.27 -42.51 -15.79
C GLU A 8 32.53 -42.58 -16.66
N GLU A 9 32.56 -43.50 -17.63
CA GLU A 9 33.69 -43.63 -18.56
C GLU A 9 33.93 -42.35 -19.36
N LEU A 10 32.85 -41.68 -19.79
CA LEU A 10 32.95 -40.38 -20.45
C LEU A 10 33.59 -39.35 -19.52
N LEU A 11 33.10 -39.20 -18.29
CA LEU A 11 33.60 -38.19 -17.35
C LEU A 11 35.07 -38.43 -16.97
N ASP A 12 35.49 -39.69 -16.80
CA ASP A 12 36.88 -40.06 -16.48
C ASP A 12 37.84 -39.71 -17.63
N GLN A 13 37.40 -39.88 -18.88
CA GLN A 13 38.24 -39.74 -20.07
C GLN A 13 38.27 -38.31 -20.62
N VAL A 14 37.26 -37.47 -20.31
CA VAL A 14 37.14 -36.11 -20.87
C VAL A 14 38.33 -35.19 -20.50
N ALA A 15 38.97 -35.38 -19.34
CA ALA A 15 40.11 -34.56 -18.93
C ALA A 15 41.26 -34.59 -19.96
N GLY A 16 41.48 -35.74 -20.60
CA GLY A 16 42.52 -35.96 -21.61
C GLY A 16 42.17 -35.46 -23.02
N LEU A 17 40.95 -34.97 -23.24
CA LEU A 17 40.49 -34.55 -24.56
C LEU A 17 41.39 -33.43 -25.12
N SER A 18 41.85 -33.56 -26.36
CA SER A 18 42.59 -32.51 -27.07
C SER A 18 42.43 -32.69 -28.58
N SER A 19 42.67 -31.64 -29.37
CA SER A 19 42.67 -31.72 -30.83
C SER A 19 43.78 -32.63 -31.40
N GLN A 20 44.80 -32.93 -30.59
CA GLN A 20 45.94 -33.77 -30.97
C GLN A 20 45.69 -35.25 -30.64
N ASN A 21 44.82 -35.55 -29.67
CA ASN A 21 44.52 -36.92 -29.25
C ASN A 21 43.28 -37.44 -29.99
N THR A 22 43.47 -37.83 -31.26
CA THR A 22 42.40 -38.28 -32.17
C THR A 22 41.74 -39.58 -31.71
N GLU A 23 42.49 -40.51 -31.11
CA GLU A 23 41.96 -41.78 -30.59
C GLU A 23 40.98 -41.55 -29.44
N LEU A 24 41.37 -40.74 -28.45
CA LEU A 24 40.49 -40.38 -27.34
C LEU A 24 39.27 -39.57 -27.80
N CYS A 25 39.46 -38.66 -28.74
CA CYS A 25 38.36 -37.92 -29.36
C CYS A 25 37.37 -38.88 -30.04
N SER A 26 37.87 -39.88 -30.78
CA SER A 26 37.03 -40.90 -31.41
C SER A 26 36.28 -41.77 -30.39
N LEU A 27 36.94 -42.15 -29.29
CA LEU A 27 36.34 -42.90 -28.20
C LEU A 27 35.17 -42.13 -27.57
N LEU A 28 35.41 -40.87 -27.17
CA LEU A 28 34.39 -40.03 -26.55
C LEU A 28 33.20 -39.77 -27.49
N ARG A 29 33.46 -39.56 -28.79
CA ARG A 29 32.41 -39.43 -29.81
C ARG A 29 31.60 -40.73 -29.94
N ASN A 30 32.26 -41.89 -29.93
CA ASN A 30 31.59 -43.19 -29.97
C ASN A 30 30.70 -43.42 -28.73
N ILE A 31 31.18 -43.05 -27.53
CA ILE A 31 30.39 -43.16 -26.28
C ILE A 31 29.13 -42.28 -26.37
N LEU A 32 29.28 -41.01 -26.75
CA LEU A 32 28.13 -40.09 -26.93
C LEU A 32 27.12 -40.62 -27.95
N GLN A 33 27.60 -41.20 -29.05
CA GLN A 33 26.73 -41.77 -30.08
C GLN A 33 26.01 -43.04 -29.61
N ALA A 34 26.68 -43.90 -28.81
CA ALA A 34 26.06 -45.05 -28.18
C ALA A 34 24.98 -44.63 -27.16
N MET A 35 25.22 -43.57 -26.38
CA MET A 35 24.21 -42.99 -25.49
C MET A 35 22.98 -42.49 -26.25
N MET A 36 23.16 -41.81 -27.39
CA MET A 36 22.05 -41.39 -28.25
C MET A 36 21.22 -42.58 -28.75
N GLN A 37 21.86 -43.66 -29.18
CA GLN A 37 21.16 -44.88 -29.62
C GLN A 37 20.34 -45.53 -28.49
N LEU A 38 20.86 -45.52 -27.26
CA LEU A 38 20.11 -46.01 -26.10
C LEU A 38 18.86 -45.15 -25.83
N ILE A 39 18.99 -43.83 -25.91
CA ILE A 39 17.86 -42.89 -25.76
C ILE A 39 16.82 -43.11 -26.85
N ASP A 40 17.22 -43.28 -28.12
CA ASP A 40 16.31 -43.58 -29.22
C ASP A 40 15.60 -44.94 -29.05
N THR A 41 16.30 -45.93 -28.53
CA THR A 41 15.71 -47.24 -28.19
C THR A 41 14.63 -47.09 -27.11
N MET A 42 14.91 -46.32 -26.06
CA MET A 42 13.92 -45.99 -25.02
C MET A 42 12.72 -45.22 -25.59
N SER A 43 12.97 -44.26 -26.50
CA SER A 43 11.91 -43.53 -27.20
C SER A 43 11.01 -44.45 -28.00
N SER A 44 11.58 -45.47 -28.64
CA SER A 44 10.85 -46.50 -29.37
C SER A 44 9.98 -47.36 -28.44
N CYS A 45 10.48 -47.70 -27.24
CA CYS A 45 9.68 -48.38 -26.22
C CYS A 45 8.48 -47.51 -25.77
N VAL A 46 8.71 -46.22 -25.49
CA VAL A 46 7.64 -45.28 -25.11
C VAL A 46 6.58 -45.16 -26.21
N ARG A 47 6.99 -45.03 -27.48
CA ARG A 47 6.06 -44.99 -28.62
C ARG A 47 5.25 -46.28 -28.74
N HIS A 48 5.88 -47.44 -28.55
CA HIS A 48 5.19 -48.73 -28.60
C HIS A 48 4.12 -48.84 -27.50
N VAL A 49 4.47 -48.50 -26.25
CA VAL A 49 3.50 -48.52 -25.13
C VAL A 49 2.41 -47.45 -25.32
N GLY A 50 2.74 -46.29 -25.89
CA GLY A 50 1.79 -45.22 -26.14
C GLY A 50 0.83 -45.44 -27.32
N ALA A 51 1.06 -46.49 -28.12
CA ALA A 51 0.22 -46.87 -29.26
C ALA A 51 -0.96 -47.77 -28.88
N TYR A 52 -0.98 -48.34 -27.67
CA TYR A 52 -2.14 -49.09 -27.17
C TYR A 52 -3.34 -48.16 -26.97
N GLU A 53 -4.54 -48.61 -27.35
CA GLU A 53 -5.79 -47.87 -27.15
C GLU A 53 -6.10 -47.70 -25.66
N ASP A 54 -5.96 -48.78 -24.89
CA ASP A 54 -6.02 -48.78 -23.44
C ASP A 54 -4.59 -48.85 -22.86
N PRO A 55 -4.06 -47.76 -22.28
CA PRO A 55 -2.72 -47.76 -21.73
C PRO A 55 -2.63 -48.71 -20.52
N PRO A 56 -1.55 -49.50 -20.40
CA PRO A 56 -1.36 -50.38 -19.25
C PRO A 56 -1.26 -49.56 -17.95
N ASP A 57 -1.69 -50.16 -16.84
CA ASP A 57 -1.46 -49.61 -15.51
C ASP A 57 0.03 -49.36 -15.30
N LEU A 58 0.38 -48.23 -14.67
CA LEU A 58 1.78 -47.85 -14.45
C LEU A 58 2.51 -48.93 -13.65
N ASP A 59 1.84 -49.60 -12.72
CA ASP A 59 2.47 -50.65 -11.91
C ASP A 59 2.98 -51.81 -12.77
N ALA A 60 2.36 -52.09 -13.91
CA ALA A 60 2.82 -53.11 -14.87
C ALA A 60 4.09 -52.70 -15.62
N ILE A 61 4.37 -51.39 -15.72
CA ILE A 61 5.50 -50.84 -16.48
C ILE A 61 6.40 -49.94 -15.64
N ARG A 62 6.35 -50.01 -14.31
CA ARG A 62 6.98 -49.05 -13.38
C ARG A 62 8.48 -48.85 -13.65
N SER A 63 9.17 -49.89 -14.12
CA SER A 63 10.59 -49.84 -14.46
C SER A 63 10.88 -48.88 -15.63
N LEU A 64 9.98 -48.74 -16.60
CA LEU A 64 10.19 -47.95 -17.80
C LEU A 64 10.25 -46.43 -17.49
N PRO A 65 9.23 -45.80 -16.89
CA PRO A 65 9.31 -44.38 -16.48
C PRO A 65 10.47 -44.12 -15.52
N THR A 66 10.68 -44.99 -14.53
CA THR A 66 11.76 -44.80 -13.54
C THR A 66 13.14 -44.83 -14.19
N CYS A 67 13.37 -45.75 -15.14
CA CYS A 67 14.62 -45.84 -15.88
C CYS A 67 14.83 -44.63 -16.79
N ILE A 68 13.79 -44.23 -17.54
CA ILE A 68 13.86 -43.08 -18.44
C ILE A 68 14.13 -41.80 -17.66
N LEU A 69 13.43 -41.55 -16.55
CA LEU A 69 13.64 -40.36 -15.73
C LEU A 69 15.07 -40.28 -15.21
N LYS A 70 15.67 -41.41 -14.81
CA LYS A 70 17.09 -41.45 -14.43
C LYS A 70 18.03 -41.12 -15.58
N VAL A 71 17.80 -41.70 -16.76
CA VAL A 71 18.61 -41.41 -17.97
C VAL A 71 18.48 -39.95 -18.38
N LEU A 72 17.26 -39.40 -18.39
CA LEU A 72 17.01 -37.99 -18.69
C LEU A 72 17.72 -37.07 -17.70
N ARG A 73 17.64 -37.38 -16.40
CA ARG A 73 18.33 -36.63 -15.34
C ARG A 73 19.85 -36.58 -15.59
N GLU A 74 20.48 -37.74 -15.81
CA GLU A 74 21.93 -37.82 -16.09
C GLU A 74 22.30 -37.10 -17.39
N THR A 75 21.48 -37.23 -18.43
CA THR A 75 21.72 -36.60 -19.74
C THR A 75 21.63 -35.08 -19.65
N PHE A 76 20.56 -34.55 -19.07
CA PHE A 76 20.39 -33.10 -18.94
C PHE A 76 21.43 -32.48 -18.01
N GLN A 77 21.84 -33.18 -16.95
CA GLN A 77 22.92 -32.72 -16.08
C GLN A 77 24.24 -32.62 -16.86
N HIS A 78 24.58 -33.63 -17.66
CA HIS A 78 25.75 -33.58 -18.52
C HIS A 78 25.70 -32.42 -19.52
N CYS A 79 24.56 -32.22 -20.17
CA CYS A 79 24.37 -31.09 -21.08
C CYS A 79 24.56 -29.74 -20.37
N LYS A 80 24.05 -29.61 -19.13
CA LYS A 80 24.20 -28.38 -18.32
C LYS A 80 25.66 -28.11 -17.96
N ASP A 81 26.37 -29.14 -17.53
CA ASP A 81 27.74 -29.00 -17.04
C ASP A 81 28.78 -29.05 -18.18
N SER A 82 28.34 -29.26 -19.42
CA SER A 82 29.20 -29.50 -20.57
C SER A 82 30.26 -28.41 -20.80
N GLU A 83 29.94 -27.13 -20.62
CA GLU A 83 30.94 -26.06 -20.73
C GLU A 83 32.11 -26.25 -19.75
N VAL A 84 31.80 -26.63 -18.51
CA VAL A 84 32.78 -26.88 -17.44
C VAL A 84 33.52 -28.19 -17.70
N VAL A 85 32.78 -29.26 -17.98
CA VAL A 85 33.32 -30.61 -18.19
C VAL A 85 34.33 -30.64 -19.32
N TYR A 86 34.03 -29.99 -20.46
CA TYR A 86 34.91 -30.02 -21.63
C TYR A 86 36.01 -28.92 -21.62
N CYS A 87 35.99 -27.98 -20.67
CA CYS A 87 37.04 -26.96 -20.44
C CYS A 87 37.54 -26.27 -21.73
N GLY A 88 36.64 -25.64 -22.49
CA GLY A 88 37.00 -24.94 -23.75
C GLY A 88 37.21 -25.85 -24.97
N ARG A 89 37.07 -27.16 -24.82
CA ARG A 89 37.18 -28.16 -25.91
C ARG A 89 35.82 -28.71 -26.37
N LEU A 90 34.74 -28.04 -25.96
CA LEU A 90 33.36 -28.41 -26.28
C LEU A 90 33.14 -28.54 -27.79
N SER A 91 33.80 -27.71 -28.60
CA SER A 91 33.68 -27.70 -30.06
C SER A 91 34.02 -29.04 -30.73
N LEU A 92 34.80 -29.92 -30.08
CA LEU A 92 35.14 -31.25 -30.60
C LEU A 92 33.97 -32.24 -30.56
N VAL A 93 32.96 -31.99 -29.73
CA VAL A 93 31.82 -32.88 -29.50
C VAL A 93 30.46 -32.16 -29.45
N ALA A 94 30.44 -30.84 -29.73
CA ALA A 94 29.26 -30.00 -29.61
C ALA A 94 28.08 -30.49 -30.47
N ASP A 95 28.37 -31.01 -31.66
CA ASP A 95 27.37 -31.59 -32.57
C ASP A 95 26.67 -32.80 -31.94
N LEU A 96 27.43 -33.70 -31.29
CA LEU A 96 26.89 -34.88 -30.62
C LEU A 96 26.16 -34.52 -29.33
N LEU A 97 26.64 -33.55 -28.56
CA LEU A 97 25.93 -33.08 -27.36
C LEU A 97 24.60 -32.41 -27.71
N GLN A 98 24.56 -31.63 -28.79
CA GLN A 98 23.31 -31.06 -29.30
C GLN A 98 22.35 -32.16 -29.78
N GLY A 99 22.88 -33.20 -30.45
CA GLY A 99 22.11 -34.39 -30.82
C GLY A 99 21.55 -35.12 -29.60
N LEU A 100 22.38 -35.38 -28.60
CA LEU A 100 22.02 -36.04 -27.34
C LEU A 100 20.92 -35.28 -26.61
N PHE A 101 21.04 -33.95 -26.52
CA PHE A 101 20.01 -33.10 -25.92
C PHE A 101 18.68 -33.20 -26.68
N LYS A 102 18.71 -33.19 -28.01
CA LYS A 102 17.50 -33.27 -28.85
C LYS A 102 16.79 -34.64 -28.69
N GLU A 103 17.55 -35.72 -28.63
CA GLU A 103 16.99 -37.05 -28.39
C GLU A 103 16.40 -37.16 -26.98
N ALA A 104 17.10 -36.65 -25.96
CA ALA A 104 16.59 -36.60 -24.59
C ALA A 104 15.30 -35.75 -24.48
N TYR A 105 15.25 -34.60 -25.15
CA TYR A 105 14.05 -33.75 -25.23
C TYR A 105 12.87 -34.52 -25.85
N THR A 106 13.12 -35.26 -26.93
CA THR A 106 12.09 -36.04 -27.64
C THR A 106 11.59 -37.20 -26.77
N LEU A 107 12.50 -37.92 -26.11
CA LEU A 107 12.18 -38.96 -25.15
C LEU A 107 11.34 -38.42 -23.99
N GLN A 108 11.74 -37.29 -23.40
CA GLN A 108 10.99 -36.67 -22.31
C GLN A 108 9.58 -36.30 -22.77
N LYS A 109 9.44 -35.63 -23.93
CA LYS A 109 8.14 -35.28 -24.47
C LYS A 109 7.24 -36.51 -24.64
N GLY A 110 7.76 -37.58 -25.25
CA GLY A 110 7.03 -38.84 -25.42
C GLY A 110 6.64 -39.47 -24.09
N LEU A 111 7.51 -39.42 -23.08
CA LEU A 111 7.22 -39.92 -21.75
C LEU A 111 6.09 -39.11 -21.08
N LEU A 112 6.12 -37.78 -21.16
CA LEU A 112 5.05 -36.94 -20.59
C LEU A 112 3.70 -37.21 -21.27
N GLU A 113 3.68 -37.37 -22.59
CA GLU A 113 2.46 -37.73 -23.34
C GLU A 113 1.92 -39.11 -22.94
N LEU A 114 2.81 -40.07 -22.71
CA LEU A 114 2.45 -41.41 -22.23
C LEU A 114 1.84 -41.36 -20.83
N LEU A 115 2.49 -40.67 -19.90
CA LEU A 115 2.05 -40.52 -18.51
C LEU A 115 0.72 -39.77 -18.39
N ASP A 116 0.43 -38.84 -19.31
CA ASP A 116 -0.84 -38.12 -19.32
C ASP A 116 -2.05 -39.02 -19.59
N LYS A 117 -1.84 -40.10 -20.36
CA LYS A 117 -2.87 -41.10 -20.72
C LYS A 117 -3.09 -42.14 -19.63
N MET A 118 -2.10 -42.40 -18.78
CA MET A 118 -2.15 -43.47 -17.79
C MET A 118 -3.04 -43.11 -16.59
N THR A 119 -3.70 -44.13 -16.03
CA THR A 119 -4.28 -44.08 -14.68
C THR A 119 -3.22 -44.61 -13.71
N LEU A 120 -3.06 -43.99 -12.54
CA LEU A 120 -2.05 -44.45 -11.60
C LEU A 120 -2.52 -44.43 -10.14
N ASN A 121 -1.88 -45.29 -9.35
CA ASN A 121 -2.03 -45.39 -7.90
C ASN A 121 -1.25 -44.28 -7.16
N SER A 122 -1.70 -43.93 -5.95
CA SER A 122 -1.27 -42.74 -5.19
C SER A 122 0.23 -42.64 -4.91
N SER A 123 0.88 -43.74 -4.48
CA SER A 123 2.30 -43.71 -4.09
C SER A 123 3.25 -43.59 -5.28
N THR A 124 2.92 -44.20 -6.42
CA THR A 124 3.80 -44.19 -7.60
C THR A 124 3.77 -42.81 -8.28
N HIS A 125 2.64 -42.09 -8.17
CA HIS A 125 2.48 -40.71 -8.63
C HIS A 125 3.41 -39.71 -7.94
N SER A 126 3.49 -39.75 -6.61
CA SER A 126 4.30 -38.78 -5.86
C SER A 126 5.79 -38.91 -6.20
N HIS A 127 6.31 -40.15 -6.27
CA HIS A 127 7.70 -40.40 -6.68
C HIS A 127 8.01 -39.90 -8.10
N LEU A 128 7.05 -40.04 -9.02
CA LEU A 128 7.20 -39.56 -10.39
C LEU A 128 7.21 -38.03 -10.44
N ILE A 129 6.33 -37.37 -9.68
CA ILE A 129 6.32 -35.90 -9.55
C ILE A 129 7.64 -35.38 -8.98
N HIS A 130 8.17 -36.02 -7.94
CA HIS A 130 9.46 -35.64 -7.33
C HIS A 130 10.64 -35.87 -8.29
N SER A 131 10.63 -36.98 -9.03
CA SER A 131 11.66 -37.24 -10.05
C SER A 131 11.61 -36.22 -11.20
N LEU A 132 10.41 -35.78 -11.60
CA LEU A 132 10.23 -34.72 -12.59
C LEU A 132 10.65 -33.35 -12.03
N LEU A 133 10.44 -33.10 -10.73
CA LEU A 133 10.92 -31.89 -10.06
C LEU A 133 12.45 -31.82 -10.09
N ASP A 134 13.14 -32.93 -9.82
CA ASP A 134 14.60 -33.02 -9.92
C ASP A 134 15.08 -32.66 -11.33
N ILE A 135 14.41 -33.18 -12.36
CA ILE A 135 14.71 -32.84 -13.75
C ILE A 135 14.44 -31.34 -14.01
N CYS A 136 13.32 -30.79 -13.52
CA CYS A 136 13.00 -29.36 -13.62
C CYS A 136 14.13 -28.48 -13.06
N LEU A 137 14.69 -28.84 -11.90
CA LEU A 137 15.79 -28.12 -11.27
C LEU A 137 17.05 -28.14 -12.15
N ILE A 138 17.33 -29.26 -12.83
CA ILE A 138 18.48 -29.38 -13.74
C ILE A 138 18.28 -28.53 -14.99
N ILE A 139 17.13 -28.62 -15.65
CA ILE A 139 16.85 -27.90 -16.90
C ILE A 139 16.62 -26.40 -16.69
N SER A 140 16.57 -25.92 -15.45
CA SER A 140 16.58 -24.49 -15.13
C SER A 140 17.84 -23.85 -15.76
N ASN A 141 17.62 -22.85 -16.63
CA ASN A 141 18.62 -22.16 -17.45
C ASN A 141 19.20 -22.94 -18.65
N LEU A 142 18.74 -24.16 -18.92
CA LEU A 142 19.19 -24.93 -20.08
C LEU A 142 18.33 -24.66 -21.33
N ASP A 143 17.00 -24.81 -21.20
CA ASP A 143 16.04 -24.42 -22.23
C ASP A 143 14.71 -23.94 -21.60
N MET A 144 14.27 -22.74 -21.96
CA MET A 144 13.06 -22.13 -21.37
C MET A 144 11.77 -22.89 -21.73
N ALA A 145 11.67 -23.43 -22.94
CA ALA A 145 10.46 -24.11 -23.39
C ALA A 145 10.32 -25.48 -22.73
N LEU A 146 11.41 -26.23 -22.64
CA LEU A 146 11.49 -27.50 -21.91
C LEU A 146 11.14 -27.29 -20.43
N HIS A 147 11.73 -26.27 -19.80
CA HIS A 147 11.48 -25.96 -18.40
C HIS A 147 10.02 -25.60 -18.13
N ALA A 148 9.43 -24.72 -18.93
CA ALA A 148 8.01 -24.34 -18.82
C ALA A 148 7.07 -25.53 -19.03
N ASN A 149 7.32 -26.36 -20.05
CA ASN A 149 6.49 -27.53 -20.36
C ASN A 149 6.55 -28.59 -19.26
N THR A 150 7.74 -28.82 -18.69
CA THR A 150 7.92 -29.79 -17.59
C THR A 150 7.19 -29.32 -16.34
N TRP A 151 7.30 -28.03 -15.99
CA TRP A 151 6.51 -27.43 -14.89
C TRP A 151 5.01 -27.51 -15.13
N LYS A 152 4.56 -27.15 -16.33
CA LYS A 152 3.14 -27.21 -16.70
C LYS A 152 2.60 -28.62 -16.52
N PHE A 153 3.38 -29.63 -16.91
CA PHE A 153 3.01 -31.03 -16.70
C PHE A 153 3.01 -31.41 -15.22
N LEU A 154 4.05 -31.06 -14.46
CA LEU A 154 4.17 -31.35 -13.03
C LEU A 154 2.95 -30.84 -12.25
N ILE A 155 2.58 -29.58 -12.49
CA ILE A 155 1.43 -28.95 -11.84
C ILE A 155 0.12 -29.58 -12.32
N LYS A 156 -0.03 -29.86 -13.62
CA LYS A 156 -1.19 -30.57 -14.15
C LYS A 156 -1.38 -31.93 -13.47
N GLN A 157 -0.33 -32.73 -13.31
CA GLN A 157 -0.43 -34.04 -12.66
C GLN A 157 -0.74 -33.91 -11.17
N SER A 158 -0.12 -32.96 -10.47
CA SER A 158 -0.39 -32.69 -9.06
C SER A 158 -1.86 -32.39 -8.82
N LEU A 159 -2.48 -31.61 -9.72
CA LEU A 159 -3.89 -31.24 -9.63
C LEU A 159 -4.84 -32.35 -10.10
N LYS A 160 -4.53 -33.02 -11.22
CA LYS A 160 -5.34 -34.12 -11.78
C LYS A 160 -5.56 -35.23 -10.75
N TYR A 161 -4.55 -35.48 -9.91
CA TYR A 161 -4.56 -36.54 -8.90
C TYR A 161 -4.51 -36.00 -7.47
N GLN A 162 -4.95 -34.77 -7.24
CA GLN A 162 -4.85 -34.04 -5.96
C GLN A 162 -5.18 -34.91 -4.75
N SER A 163 -6.38 -35.51 -4.70
CA SER A 163 -6.85 -36.31 -3.56
C SER A 163 -6.01 -37.56 -3.27
N LEU A 164 -5.19 -38.02 -4.22
CA LEU A 164 -4.32 -39.18 -4.08
C LEU A 164 -2.92 -38.79 -3.63
N VAL A 165 -2.44 -37.60 -4.01
CA VAL A 165 -1.03 -37.21 -3.85
C VAL A 165 -0.80 -36.12 -2.80
N GLU A 166 -1.83 -35.36 -2.40
CA GLU A 166 -1.67 -34.18 -1.55
C GLU A 166 -0.93 -34.45 -0.22
N GLU A 167 -1.12 -35.60 0.42
CA GLU A 167 -0.38 -35.94 1.64
C GLU A 167 1.06 -36.43 1.39
N HIS A 168 1.36 -36.88 0.17
CA HIS A 168 2.64 -37.49 -0.22
C HIS A 168 3.56 -36.53 -0.96
N LEU A 169 3.04 -35.37 -1.39
CA LEU A 169 3.84 -34.35 -2.06
C LEU A 169 4.65 -33.57 -1.03
N HIS A 170 5.96 -33.45 -1.29
CA HIS A 170 6.84 -32.48 -0.67
C HIS A 170 6.50 -31.06 -1.16
N HIS A 171 5.36 -30.53 -0.71
CA HIS A 171 4.87 -29.20 -1.09
C HIS A 171 5.90 -28.09 -0.82
N GLY A 172 6.70 -28.23 0.24
CA GLY A 172 7.79 -27.31 0.56
C GLY A 172 8.82 -27.19 -0.56
N ASP A 173 9.22 -28.30 -1.18
CA ASP A 173 10.23 -28.32 -2.24
C ASP A 173 9.68 -27.75 -3.54
N ILE A 174 8.45 -28.11 -3.89
CA ILE A 174 7.74 -27.58 -5.07
C ILE A 174 7.59 -26.06 -4.97
N ILE A 175 7.09 -25.56 -3.83
CA ILE A 175 6.96 -24.13 -3.58
C ILE A 175 8.32 -23.43 -3.59
N SER A 176 9.32 -24.00 -2.92
CA SER A 176 10.66 -23.44 -2.87
C SER A 176 11.22 -23.24 -4.27
N SER A 177 11.10 -24.27 -5.11
CA SER A 177 11.54 -24.22 -6.49
C SER A 177 10.75 -23.21 -7.34
N LEU A 178 9.41 -23.13 -7.19
CA LEU A 178 8.61 -22.12 -7.88
C LEU A 178 8.99 -20.69 -7.48
N CYS A 179 9.20 -20.44 -6.19
CA CYS A 179 9.64 -19.14 -5.68
C CYS A 179 11.03 -18.77 -6.22
N ASP A 180 11.97 -19.72 -6.23
CA ASP A 180 13.34 -19.50 -6.73
C ASP A 180 13.35 -19.23 -8.24
N ASN A 181 12.57 -19.99 -9.01
CA ASN A 181 12.43 -19.77 -10.44
C ASN A 181 11.77 -18.42 -10.76
N LEU A 182 10.77 -18.02 -9.98
CA LEU A 182 10.15 -16.69 -10.10
C LEU A 182 11.17 -15.59 -9.82
N LEU A 183 11.90 -15.66 -8.70
CA LEU A 183 12.91 -14.66 -8.35
C LEU A 183 14.05 -14.60 -9.36
N ALA A 184 14.57 -15.74 -9.80
CA ALA A 184 15.63 -15.79 -10.80
C ALA A 184 15.17 -15.15 -12.12
N SER A 185 13.99 -15.52 -12.62
CA SER A 185 13.45 -14.91 -13.84
C SER A 185 13.14 -13.42 -13.67
N PHE A 186 12.66 -12.99 -12.51
CA PHE A 186 12.41 -11.59 -12.20
C PHE A 186 13.70 -10.75 -12.14
N HIS A 187 14.72 -11.22 -11.42
CA HIS A 187 16.02 -10.54 -11.34
C HIS A 187 16.68 -10.45 -12.73
N ASN A 188 16.61 -11.52 -13.52
CA ASN A 188 17.08 -11.50 -14.91
C ASN A 188 16.33 -10.47 -15.76
N CYS A 189 15.01 -10.31 -15.58
CA CYS A 189 14.25 -9.25 -16.25
C CYS A 189 14.73 -7.86 -15.85
N VAL A 190 14.95 -7.63 -14.55
CA VAL A 190 15.46 -6.35 -14.03
C VAL A 190 16.83 -6.03 -14.61
N GLU A 191 17.75 -6.99 -14.60
CA GLU A 191 19.11 -6.82 -15.13
C GLU A 191 19.10 -6.53 -16.64
N LEU A 192 18.35 -7.32 -17.43
CA LEU A 192 18.20 -7.09 -18.87
C LEU A 192 17.56 -5.72 -19.16
N ALA A 193 16.58 -5.29 -18.38
CA ALA A 193 15.94 -3.99 -18.55
C ALA A 193 16.93 -2.83 -18.34
N GLU A 194 17.84 -2.95 -17.37
CA GLU A 194 18.92 -1.98 -17.19
C GLU A 194 19.94 -1.99 -18.32
N GLN A 195 20.29 -3.16 -18.86
CA GLN A 195 21.18 -3.29 -20.01
C GLN A 195 20.57 -2.64 -21.26
N ILE A 196 19.29 -2.92 -21.53
CA ILE A 196 18.54 -2.33 -22.67
C ILE A 196 18.45 -0.80 -22.53
N LYS A 197 18.31 -0.27 -21.31
CA LYS A 197 18.34 1.18 -21.09
C LYS A 197 19.65 1.82 -21.57
N ARG A 198 20.79 1.15 -21.36
CA ARG A 198 22.12 1.65 -21.76
C ARG A 198 22.35 1.52 -23.28
N ALA A 199 21.80 0.47 -23.91
CA ALA A 199 22.05 0.13 -25.31
C ALA A 199 20.96 0.55 -26.33
N GLY A 200 19.73 0.87 -25.86
CA GLY A 200 18.57 1.20 -26.68
C GLY A 200 17.64 0.00 -26.96
N LEU A 201 16.38 0.28 -27.33
CA LEU A 201 15.27 -0.71 -27.47
C LEU A 201 15.38 -1.65 -28.69
N GLN A 202 16.30 -1.41 -29.63
CA GLN A 202 16.44 -2.16 -30.89
C GLN A 202 17.45 -3.32 -30.78
N THR A 203 17.60 -3.88 -29.58
CA THR A 203 18.68 -4.79 -29.22
C THR A 203 18.16 -6.25 -29.13
N PRO A 204 18.95 -7.28 -29.51
CA PRO A 204 18.56 -8.68 -29.34
C PRO A 204 18.17 -9.03 -27.89
N GLU A 205 18.76 -8.31 -26.93
CA GLU A 205 18.48 -8.33 -25.50
C GLU A 205 17.00 -8.04 -25.18
N TYR A 206 16.31 -7.19 -25.96
CA TYR A 206 14.89 -6.91 -25.76
C TYR A 206 14.00 -8.14 -26.03
N LYS A 207 14.31 -8.94 -27.06
CA LYS A 207 13.59 -10.20 -27.31
C LYS A 207 13.85 -11.22 -26.21
N LEU A 208 15.05 -11.25 -25.65
CA LEU A 208 15.38 -12.09 -24.51
C LEU A 208 14.60 -11.64 -23.27
N PHE A 209 14.57 -10.34 -22.96
CA PHE A 209 13.77 -9.75 -21.90
C PHE A 209 12.30 -10.15 -22.00
N GLN A 210 11.68 -10.03 -23.18
CA GLN A 210 10.29 -10.44 -23.39
C GLN A 210 10.03 -11.92 -23.11
N ARG A 211 10.98 -12.80 -23.44
CA ARG A 211 10.89 -14.24 -23.14
C ARG A 211 11.02 -14.49 -21.64
N THR A 212 11.98 -13.85 -20.98
CA THR A 212 12.18 -13.95 -19.52
C THR A 212 10.97 -13.39 -18.77
N ALA A 213 10.37 -12.29 -19.23
CA ALA A 213 9.17 -11.68 -18.62
C ALA A 213 7.95 -12.62 -18.71
N LYS A 214 7.81 -13.36 -19.82
CA LYS A 214 6.79 -14.41 -19.94
C LYS A 214 7.03 -15.56 -18.97
N MET A 215 8.28 -15.96 -18.75
CA MET A 215 8.63 -16.98 -17.76
C MET A 215 8.33 -16.51 -16.34
N CYS A 216 8.68 -15.27 -15.99
CA CYS A 216 8.34 -14.65 -14.71
C CYS A 216 6.82 -14.68 -14.47
N ARG A 217 6.03 -14.21 -15.43
CA ARG A 217 4.56 -14.27 -15.35
C ARG A 217 4.04 -15.70 -15.21
N PHE A 218 4.61 -16.64 -15.96
CA PHE A 218 4.24 -18.05 -15.89
C PHE A 218 4.45 -18.62 -14.48
N PHE A 219 5.62 -18.40 -13.87
CA PHE A 219 5.90 -18.89 -12.53
C PHE A 219 5.03 -18.22 -11.47
N ALA A 220 4.81 -16.90 -11.56
CA ALA A 220 3.94 -16.19 -10.65
C ALA A 220 2.49 -16.73 -10.71
N ASN A 221 1.92 -16.88 -11.90
CA ASN A 221 0.57 -17.43 -12.07
C ASN A 221 0.47 -18.90 -11.64
N THR A 222 1.52 -19.68 -11.89
CA THR A 222 1.59 -21.08 -11.46
C THR A 222 1.62 -21.18 -9.93
N LEU A 223 2.37 -20.29 -9.28
CA LEU A 223 2.44 -20.21 -7.83
C LEU A 223 1.08 -19.81 -7.22
N VAL A 224 0.41 -18.81 -7.79
CA VAL A 224 -0.97 -18.41 -7.41
C VAL A 224 -1.92 -19.60 -7.48
N HIS A 225 -1.89 -20.32 -8.61
CA HIS A 225 -2.77 -21.47 -8.80
C HIS A 225 -2.45 -22.60 -7.80
N TYR A 226 -1.18 -22.91 -7.59
CA TYR A 226 -0.79 -23.96 -6.65
C TYR A 226 -1.18 -23.64 -5.21
N ILE A 227 -1.04 -22.36 -4.79
CA ILE A 227 -1.46 -21.91 -3.47
C ILE A 227 -2.95 -22.08 -3.29
N LYS A 228 -3.75 -21.70 -4.29
CA LYS A 228 -5.20 -21.82 -4.25
C LYS A 228 -5.65 -23.26 -3.99
N GLU A 229 -5.06 -24.23 -4.70
CA GLU A 229 -5.50 -25.62 -4.67
C GLU A 229 -4.94 -26.40 -3.46
N PHE A 230 -3.74 -26.06 -2.97
CA PHE A 230 -3.06 -26.80 -1.89
C PHE A 230 -2.90 -26.02 -0.58
N LYS A 231 -3.64 -24.93 -0.38
CA LYS A 231 -3.47 -23.97 0.73
C LYS A 231 -3.23 -24.58 2.13
N PHE A 232 -3.88 -25.70 2.45
CA PHE A 232 -3.78 -26.35 3.76
C PHE A 232 -2.39 -26.96 4.05
N PHE A 233 -1.62 -27.28 3.02
CA PHE A 233 -0.27 -27.87 3.12
C PHE A 233 0.85 -26.82 3.12
N LEU A 234 0.51 -25.53 2.95
CA LEU A 234 1.49 -24.47 2.67
C LEU A 234 1.76 -23.53 3.86
N THR A 235 1.21 -23.83 5.04
CA THR A 235 1.36 -22.99 6.24
C THR A 235 2.83 -22.75 6.62
N LYS A 236 3.69 -23.76 6.44
CA LYS A 236 5.14 -23.67 6.72
C LYS A 236 5.91 -22.82 5.69
N CYS A 237 5.31 -22.51 4.55
CA CYS A 237 5.94 -21.73 3.46
C CYS A 237 5.64 -20.22 3.55
N CYS A 238 4.80 -19.78 4.50
CA CYS A 238 4.34 -18.39 4.59
C CYS A 238 5.46 -17.37 4.78
N SER A 239 6.54 -17.72 5.51
CA SER A 239 7.73 -16.87 5.64
C SER A 239 8.42 -16.64 4.29
N ARG A 240 8.52 -17.68 3.46
CA ARG A 240 9.07 -17.57 2.11
C ARG A 240 8.18 -16.74 1.19
N PHE A 241 6.86 -16.88 1.29
CA PHE A 241 5.92 -16.05 0.54
C PHE A 241 6.03 -14.57 0.89
N HIS A 242 6.20 -14.26 2.17
CA HIS A 242 6.44 -12.89 2.63
C HIS A 242 7.74 -12.34 2.05
N GLN A 243 8.85 -13.07 2.17
CA GLN A 243 10.14 -12.65 1.62
C GLN A 243 10.10 -12.46 0.10
N LEU A 244 9.47 -13.38 -0.63
CA LEU A 244 9.27 -13.30 -2.07
C LEU A 244 8.54 -12.00 -2.46
N TYR A 245 7.42 -11.70 -1.79
CA TYR A 245 6.66 -10.50 -2.06
C TYR A 245 7.51 -9.24 -1.85
N LEU A 246 8.20 -9.15 -0.70
CA LEU A 246 9.05 -7.99 -0.39
C LEU A 246 10.18 -7.80 -1.39
N GLN A 247 10.86 -8.89 -1.78
CA GLN A 247 11.93 -8.83 -2.78
C GLN A 247 11.43 -8.33 -4.13
N VAL A 248 10.27 -8.81 -4.59
CA VAL A 248 9.67 -8.35 -5.84
C VAL A 248 9.31 -6.86 -5.75
N ILE A 249 8.54 -6.46 -4.73
CA ILE A 249 8.08 -5.07 -4.55
C ILE A 249 9.26 -4.08 -4.36
N SER A 250 10.36 -4.51 -3.74
CA SER A 250 11.56 -3.67 -3.54
C SER A 250 12.21 -3.18 -4.85
N LYS A 251 11.93 -3.87 -5.97
CA LYS A 251 12.44 -3.54 -7.29
C LYS A 251 11.46 -2.72 -8.13
N PHE A 252 10.33 -2.32 -7.56
CA PHE A 252 9.39 -1.40 -8.20
C PHE A 252 9.47 0.00 -7.59
N PRO A 253 9.27 1.06 -8.40
CA PRO A 253 9.09 2.39 -7.87
C PRO A 253 7.94 2.39 -6.85
N PRO A 254 8.12 3.08 -5.71
CA PRO A 254 9.12 4.13 -5.55
C PRO A 254 10.26 3.73 -4.58
N SER A 255 10.50 2.42 -4.44
CA SER A 255 11.61 1.87 -3.64
C SER A 255 12.96 2.38 -4.13
N MET A 256 13.88 2.69 -3.21
CA MET A 256 15.23 3.16 -3.54
C MET A 256 16.07 2.16 -4.33
N CYS A 257 15.78 0.86 -4.19
CA CYS A 257 16.44 -0.22 -4.91
C CYS A 257 15.85 -0.47 -6.31
N ALA A 258 14.85 0.29 -6.74
CA ALA A 258 14.18 0.10 -8.02
C ALA A 258 15.02 0.70 -9.17
N PRO A 259 15.18 -0.03 -10.29
CA PRO A 259 15.84 0.49 -11.48
C PRO A 259 15.01 1.62 -12.10
N THR A 260 15.69 2.63 -12.65
CA THR A 260 15.04 3.71 -13.40
C THR A 260 14.82 3.26 -14.85
N LEU A 261 13.64 2.72 -15.17
CA LEU A 261 13.32 2.14 -16.48
C LEU A 261 12.55 3.11 -17.40
N SER A 262 12.54 2.83 -18.71
CA SER A 262 11.62 3.48 -19.65
C SER A 262 10.18 3.03 -19.41
N SER A 263 9.18 3.81 -19.84
CA SER A 263 7.75 3.49 -19.63
C SER A 263 7.39 2.11 -20.19
N ALA A 264 7.82 1.78 -21.41
CA ALA A 264 7.53 0.48 -22.03
C ALA A 264 8.10 -0.71 -21.23
N LEU A 265 9.36 -0.63 -20.78
CA LEU A 265 9.97 -1.69 -19.99
C LEU A 265 9.33 -1.82 -18.60
N SER A 266 8.97 -0.68 -18.00
CA SER A 266 8.26 -0.63 -16.71
C SER A 266 6.88 -1.28 -16.82
N GLU A 267 6.10 -0.97 -17.85
CA GLU A 267 4.78 -1.56 -18.09
C GLU A 267 4.85 -3.08 -18.30
N GLU A 268 5.82 -3.55 -19.08
CA GLU A 268 6.02 -4.99 -19.28
C GLU A 268 6.42 -5.71 -17.98
N LEU A 269 7.30 -5.11 -17.18
CA LEU A 269 7.73 -5.66 -15.89
C LEU A 269 6.58 -5.66 -14.88
N ASN A 270 5.78 -4.59 -14.83
CA ASN A 270 4.57 -4.49 -14.01
C ASN A 270 3.58 -5.60 -14.38
N ALA A 271 3.31 -5.80 -15.67
CA ALA A 271 2.43 -6.85 -16.13
C ALA A 271 3.00 -8.26 -15.88
N ALA A 272 4.32 -8.42 -15.85
CA ALA A 272 4.99 -9.71 -15.66
C ALA A 272 5.02 -10.15 -14.19
N ALA A 273 5.29 -9.23 -13.27
CA ALA A 273 5.48 -9.54 -11.85
C ALA A 273 4.47 -8.86 -10.93
N LEU A 274 4.28 -7.53 -11.04
CA LEU A 274 3.45 -6.78 -10.08
C LEU A 274 1.96 -7.20 -10.13
N VAL A 275 1.38 -7.33 -11.32
CA VAL A 275 -0.02 -7.75 -11.48
C VAL A 275 -0.28 -9.17 -10.92
N PRO A 276 0.54 -10.19 -11.23
CA PRO A 276 0.43 -11.49 -10.56
C PRO A 276 0.65 -11.46 -9.04
N MET A 277 1.49 -10.55 -8.52
CA MET A 277 1.70 -10.42 -7.07
C MET A 277 0.43 -9.98 -6.33
N ASP A 278 -0.45 -9.19 -6.96
CA ASP A 278 -1.74 -8.84 -6.36
C ASP A 278 -2.64 -10.07 -6.20
N ALA A 279 -2.71 -10.91 -7.23
CA ALA A 279 -3.45 -12.17 -7.18
C ALA A 279 -2.82 -13.17 -6.20
N PHE A 280 -1.49 -13.17 -6.09
CA PHE A 280 -0.75 -13.97 -5.12
C PHE A 280 -1.10 -13.56 -3.69
N LEU A 281 -1.09 -12.27 -3.39
CA LEU A 281 -1.50 -11.76 -2.07
C LEU A 281 -2.92 -12.18 -1.72
N LEU A 282 -3.85 -12.08 -2.66
CA LEU A 282 -5.25 -12.46 -2.46
C LEU A 282 -5.42 -13.92 -2.02
N GLN A 283 -4.62 -14.85 -2.58
CA GLN A 283 -4.66 -16.26 -2.18
C GLN A 283 -4.09 -16.51 -0.77
N LEU A 284 -3.24 -15.60 -0.28
CA LEU A 284 -2.57 -15.72 1.01
C LEU A 284 -3.37 -15.11 2.17
N LEU A 285 -4.29 -14.17 1.90
CA LEU A 285 -5.07 -13.51 2.95
C LEU A 285 -5.78 -14.47 3.92
N PRO A 286 -6.36 -15.61 3.48
CA PRO A 286 -7.03 -16.55 4.39
C PRO A 286 -6.07 -17.39 5.25
N LEU A 287 -4.76 -17.36 4.99
CA LEU A 287 -3.78 -18.16 5.70
C LEU A 287 -3.37 -17.47 7.00
N ARG A 288 -3.78 -18.02 8.14
CA ARG A 288 -3.36 -17.54 9.47
C ARG A 288 -1.84 -17.42 9.59
N ALA A 289 -1.09 -18.44 9.20
CA ALA A 289 0.38 -18.43 9.24
C ALA A 289 1.01 -17.29 8.41
N PHE A 290 0.34 -16.80 7.37
CA PHE A 290 0.80 -15.64 6.61
C PHE A 290 0.53 -14.34 7.36
N ALA A 291 -0.68 -14.15 7.90
CA ALA A 291 -0.97 -13.01 8.77
C ALA A 291 -0.04 -12.97 10.00
N GLU A 292 0.33 -14.13 10.55
CA GLU A 292 1.28 -14.28 11.66
C GLU A 292 2.68 -13.81 11.31
N VAL A 293 3.15 -13.99 10.08
CA VAL A 293 4.45 -13.49 9.64
C VAL A 293 4.37 -11.98 9.32
N VAL A 294 3.29 -11.54 8.67
CA VAL A 294 3.13 -10.16 8.21
C VAL A 294 2.90 -9.18 9.37
N LEU A 295 2.17 -9.58 10.42
CA LEU A 295 1.76 -8.69 11.52
C LEU A 295 2.65 -8.81 12.77
N GLN A 296 3.88 -9.31 12.63
CA GLN A 296 4.85 -9.36 13.74
C GLN A 296 5.39 -7.97 14.08
N SER A 297 5.93 -7.84 15.29
CA SER A 297 6.49 -6.58 15.79
C SER A 297 7.88 -6.27 15.23
N ASP A 298 8.66 -7.31 14.93
CA ASP A 298 10.00 -7.20 14.35
C ASP A 298 9.89 -7.21 12.83
N LEU A 299 10.26 -6.10 12.20
CA LEU A 299 10.06 -5.88 10.78
C LEU A 299 11.36 -6.11 9.98
N PRO A 300 11.23 -6.60 8.73
CA PRO A 300 12.37 -7.02 7.89
C PRO A 300 13.14 -5.83 7.32
N GLU A 301 14.32 -6.11 6.72
CA GLU A 301 15.22 -5.15 6.03
C GLU A 301 14.54 -4.26 4.96
N HIS A 302 13.32 -4.60 4.54
CA HIS A 302 12.56 -3.94 3.48
C HIS A 302 11.35 -3.16 4.05
N GLU A 303 11.61 -2.06 4.76
CA GLU A 303 10.61 -1.26 5.49
C GLU A 303 9.48 -0.73 4.57
N LEU A 304 9.83 -0.04 3.48
CA LEU A 304 8.83 0.49 2.54
C LEU A 304 8.04 -0.62 1.82
N PRO A 305 8.66 -1.66 1.22
CA PRO A 305 7.91 -2.77 0.64
C PRO A 305 6.96 -3.45 1.63
N HIS A 306 7.34 -3.54 2.90
CA HIS A 306 6.46 -4.06 3.95
C HIS A 306 5.29 -3.11 4.22
N CYS A 307 5.53 -1.81 4.29
CA CYS A 307 4.48 -0.81 4.44
C CYS A 307 3.47 -0.87 3.29
N LEU A 308 3.95 -1.02 2.05
CA LEU A 308 3.11 -1.16 0.86
C LEU A 308 2.35 -2.49 0.83
N LEU A 309 2.94 -3.58 1.31
CA LEU A 309 2.24 -4.85 1.51
C LEU A 309 1.01 -4.66 2.42
N LEU A 310 1.17 -4.00 3.56
CA LEU A 310 0.07 -3.76 4.49
C LEU A 310 -1.03 -2.87 3.89
N VAL A 311 -0.67 -1.88 3.07
CA VAL A 311 -1.63 -1.05 2.33
C VAL A 311 -2.39 -1.88 1.29
N ASN A 312 -1.71 -2.78 0.58
CA ASN A 312 -2.33 -3.67 -0.40
C ASN A 312 -3.26 -4.69 0.26
N VAL A 313 -2.87 -5.25 1.41
CA VAL A 313 -3.75 -6.08 2.24
C VAL A 313 -5.01 -5.29 2.60
N LEU A 314 -4.85 -4.07 3.11
CA LEU A 314 -5.97 -3.21 3.50
C LEU A 314 -6.95 -2.96 2.33
N GLY A 315 -6.44 -2.74 1.12
CA GLY A 315 -7.25 -2.55 -0.08
C GLY A 315 -8.03 -3.80 -0.50
N GLN A 316 -7.45 -4.99 -0.34
CA GLN A 316 -8.07 -6.25 -0.76
C GLN A 316 -9.05 -6.82 0.28
N LEU A 317 -8.90 -6.48 1.57
CA LEU A 317 -9.72 -7.02 2.66
C LEU A 317 -11.21 -6.72 2.50
N THR A 318 -11.60 -5.58 1.93
CA THR A 318 -13.02 -5.19 1.76
C THR A 318 -13.85 -6.20 0.96
N SER A 319 -13.20 -7.06 0.17
CA SER A 319 -13.84 -8.11 -0.64
C SER A 319 -13.82 -9.50 0.00
N GLN A 320 -13.22 -9.65 1.19
CA GLN A 320 -12.97 -10.93 1.85
C GLN A 320 -14.09 -11.32 2.83
N PRO A 321 -14.26 -12.62 3.13
CA PRO A 321 -15.25 -13.09 4.09
C PRO A 321 -14.86 -12.72 5.54
N GLU A 322 -15.84 -12.75 6.44
CA GLU A 322 -15.71 -12.26 7.83
C GLU A 322 -14.58 -12.94 8.61
N GLU A 323 -14.31 -14.23 8.38
CA GLU A 323 -13.23 -14.95 9.07
C GLU A 323 -11.86 -14.38 8.73
N VAL A 324 -11.69 -13.91 7.49
CA VAL A 324 -10.46 -13.27 7.02
C VAL A 324 -10.36 -11.86 7.61
N LEU A 325 -11.46 -11.10 7.64
CA LEU A 325 -11.48 -9.78 8.29
C LEU A 325 -11.08 -9.89 9.77
N GLN A 326 -11.65 -10.85 10.49
CA GLN A 326 -11.36 -11.09 11.90
C GLN A 326 -9.89 -11.42 12.12
N LEU A 327 -9.33 -12.31 11.28
CA LEU A 327 -7.91 -12.66 11.32
C LEU A 327 -7.04 -11.40 11.25
N TRP A 328 -7.27 -10.51 10.30
CA TRP A 328 -6.40 -9.34 10.09
C TRP A 328 -6.65 -8.18 11.06
N TYR A 329 -7.91 -7.87 11.40
CA TYR A 329 -8.22 -6.68 12.20
C TYR A 329 -8.00 -6.85 13.70
N THR A 330 -8.23 -8.03 14.28
CA THR A 330 -8.30 -8.16 15.75
C THR A 330 -6.96 -8.32 16.46
N GLY A 331 -5.89 -8.72 15.75
CA GLY A 331 -4.62 -9.10 16.38
C GLY A 331 -4.71 -10.41 17.18
N SER A 332 -3.72 -10.69 18.02
CA SER A 332 -3.75 -11.84 18.95
C SER A 332 -4.76 -11.61 20.07
N GLN A 333 -5.60 -12.61 20.35
CA GLN A 333 -6.61 -12.55 21.40
C GLN A 333 -6.20 -13.32 22.66
N PHE A 334 -5.34 -14.32 22.49
CA PHE A 334 -4.90 -15.21 23.56
C PHE A 334 -3.37 -15.20 23.68
N SER A 335 -2.86 -15.43 24.89
CA SER A 335 -1.41 -15.44 25.15
C SER A 335 -0.68 -16.62 24.54
N GLU A 336 -1.38 -17.72 24.25
CA GLU A 336 -0.83 -18.92 23.61
C GLU A 336 -0.66 -18.76 22.09
N GLU A 337 -1.29 -17.75 21.49
CA GLU A 337 -1.16 -17.47 20.05
C GLU A 337 0.20 -16.85 19.73
N THR A 338 0.68 -17.09 18.51
CA THR A 338 1.80 -16.33 17.98
C THR A 338 1.43 -14.83 17.96
N PRO A 339 2.28 -13.94 18.52
CA PRO A 339 1.97 -12.52 18.63
C PRO A 339 1.72 -11.86 17.27
N ARG A 340 0.56 -11.23 17.12
CA ARG A 340 0.18 -10.38 15.98
C ARG A 340 -0.43 -9.09 16.44
N LEU A 341 0.02 -8.02 15.80
CA LEU A 341 -0.59 -6.71 15.93
C LEU A 341 -1.90 -6.65 15.14
N PRO A 342 -2.90 -5.88 15.61
CA PRO A 342 -4.00 -5.43 14.76
C PRO A 342 -3.47 -4.75 13.49
N LEU A 343 -4.12 -4.95 12.34
CA LEU A 343 -3.65 -4.41 11.06
C LEU A 343 -3.39 -2.89 11.08
N TYR A 344 -4.28 -2.11 11.69
CA TYR A 344 -4.08 -0.66 11.80
C TYR A 344 -2.85 -0.30 12.63
N GLN A 345 -2.59 -1.02 13.72
CA GLN A 345 -1.40 -0.83 14.54
C GLN A 345 -0.12 -1.22 13.79
N ALA A 346 -0.16 -2.32 13.03
CA ALA A 346 0.95 -2.72 12.17
C ALA A 346 1.24 -1.65 11.10
N LEU A 347 0.21 -1.07 10.48
CA LEU A 347 0.35 0.02 9.50
C LEU A 347 1.00 1.27 10.09
N PHE A 348 0.56 1.73 11.27
CA PHE A 348 1.18 2.86 11.94
C PHE A 348 2.64 2.56 12.34
N THR A 349 2.92 1.34 12.78
CA THR A 349 4.27 0.91 13.17
C THR A 349 5.20 0.86 11.95
N SER A 350 4.72 0.30 10.84
CA SER A 350 5.48 0.23 9.59
C SER A 350 5.72 1.62 8.98
N PHE A 351 4.70 2.50 8.99
CA PHE A 351 4.89 3.90 8.56
C PHE A 351 5.96 4.61 9.37
N ARG A 352 5.97 4.42 10.69
CA ARG A 352 7.01 4.99 11.56
C ARG A 352 8.40 4.51 11.18
N GLN A 353 8.54 3.25 10.78
CA GLN A 353 9.84 2.69 10.42
C GLN A 353 10.36 3.17 9.08
N CYS A 354 9.51 3.54 8.11
CA CYS A 354 9.92 4.11 6.82
C CYS A 354 10.58 5.50 6.96
N HIS A 355 11.71 5.60 7.67
CA HIS A 355 12.36 6.86 8.01
C HIS A 355 12.90 7.56 6.76
N THR A 356 13.53 6.81 5.86
CA THR A 356 14.12 7.34 4.63
C THR A 356 13.04 7.96 3.74
N GLU A 357 11.96 7.23 3.49
CA GLU A 357 10.89 7.65 2.57
C GLU A 357 9.97 8.73 3.14
N ARG A 358 9.98 8.91 4.47
CA ARG A 358 9.34 10.03 5.15
C ARG A 358 10.16 11.32 5.10
N GLN A 359 11.49 11.21 5.11
CA GLN A 359 12.40 12.35 5.05
C GLN A 359 12.65 12.83 3.62
N VAL A 360 12.79 11.90 2.68
CA VAL A 360 12.93 12.17 1.25
C VAL A 360 11.58 11.88 0.62
N PRO A 361 10.81 12.89 0.14
CA PRO A 361 9.45 12.66 -0.34
C PRO A 361 9.47 11.74 -1.56
N VAL A 362 9.19 10.47 -1.28
CA VAL A 362 8.96 9.45 -2.27
C VAL A 362 7.57 9.67 -2.86
N LEU A 363 7.49 9.63 -4.18
CA LEU A 363 6.30 9.93 -4.96
C LEU A 363 5.59 8.64 -5.35
N LEU A 364 4.39 8.45 -4.80
CA LEU A 364 3.49 7.34 -5.09
C LEU A 364 2.36 7.81 -6.02
N PRO A 365 1.81 6.92 -6.86
CA PRO A 365 0.64 7.25 -7.65
C PRO A 365 -0.55 7.60 -6.73
N GLY A 366 -1.14 8.79 -6.94
CA GLY A 366 -2.38 9.16 -6.28
C GLY A 366 -3.59 8.38 -6.81
N VAL A 367 -4.68 8.36 -6.03
CA VAL A 367 -5.91 7.66 -6.42
C VAL A 367 -6.46 8.22 -7.73
N MET A 368 -6.81 7.32 -8.64
CA MET A 368 -7.36 7.67 -9.94
C MET A 368 -8.76 8.28 -9.77
N MET A 369 -8.95 9.49 -10.28
CA MET A 369 -10.29 10.07 -10.46
C MET A 369 -10.52 10.21 -11.96
N LYS A 370 -11.60 9.61 -12.48
CA LYS A 370 -11.92 9.61 -13.92
C LYS A 370 -10.82 9.01 -14.82
N GLY A 371 -10.13 7.96 -14.36
CA GLY A 371 -9.20 7.20 -15.20
C GLY A 371 -7.80 7.80 -15.41
N GLN A 372 -7.44 8.86 -14.70
CA GLN A 372 -6.07 9.38 -14.63
C GLN A 372 -5.62 9.49 -13.16
N ALA A 373 -4.38 9.10 -12.86
CA ALA A 373 -3.75 9.42 -11.58
C ALA A 373 -3.50 10.94 -11.55
N LEU A 374 -4.26 11.68 -10.75
CA LEU A 374 -4.29 13.14 -10.84
C LEU A 374 -2.95 13.79 -10.43
N VAL A 375 -2.21 13.22 -9.47
CA VAL A 375 -0.94 13.77 -8.97
C VAL A 375 -0.09 12.66 -8.32
N GLN A 376 1.23 12.78 -8.37
CA GLN A 376 2.17 12.01 -7.54
C GLN A 376 2.15 12.54 -6.09
N ILE A 377 2.00 11.66 -5.10
CA ILE A 377 1.72 12.02 -3.71
C ILE A 377 2.76 11.45 -2.74
N SER A 378 2.93 12.08 -1.57
CA SER A 378 3.84 11.58 -0.54
C SER A 378 3.34 10.28 0.10
N LEU A 379 4.25 9.52 0.72
CA LEU A 379 3.91 8.33 1.50
C LEU A 379 2.82 8.59 2.55
N HIS A 380 2.93 9.71 3.27
CA HIS A 380 1.93 10.13 4.25
C HIS A 380 0.53 10.28 3.61
N HIS A 381 0.44 10.99 2.48
CA HIS A 381 -0.85 11.19 1.81
C HIS A 381 -1.41 9.88 1.25
N HIS A 382 -0.54 9.02 0.70
CA HIS A 382 -0.93 7.71 0.20
C HIS A 382 -1.55 6.85 1.31
N LEU A 383 -0.85 6.67 2.43
CA LEU A 383 -1.38 5.91 3.56
C LEU A 383 -2.66 6.53 4.12
N CYS A 384 -2.71 7.86 4.27
CA CYS A 384 -3.87 8.55 4.79
C CYS A 384 -5.12 8.25 3.95
N VAL A 385 -5.02 8.32 2.62
CA VAL A 385 -6.14 8.03 1.73
C VAL A 385 -6.59 6.57 1.82
N HIS A 386 -5.65 5.61 1.83
CA HIS A 386 -5.99 4.19 1.93
C HIS A 386 -6.57 3.82 3.31
N LEU A 387 -6.03 4.38 4.39
CA LEU A 387 -6.60 4.23 5.74
C LEU A 387 -8.03 4.80 5.79
N CYS A 388 -8.25 6.02 5.31
CA CYS A 388 -9.58 6.63 5.29
C CYS A 388 -10.58 5.83 4.44
N ALA A 389 -10.16 5.32 3.28
CA ALA A 389 -11.00 4.46 2.44
C ALA A 389 -11.38 3.16 3.17
N SER A 390 -10.44 2.53 3.88
CA SER A 390 -10.72 1.35 4.69
C SER A 390 -11.65 1.65 5.85
N VAL A 391 -11.45 2.75 6.57
CA VAL A 391 -12.32 3.18 7.66
C VAL A 391 -13.75 3.40 7.18
N ALA A 392 -13.94 3.98 5.99
CA ALA A 392 -15.27 4.19 5.41
C ALA A 392 -15.99 2.86 5.08
N ALA A 393 -15.24 1.78 4.85
CA ALA A 393 -15.77 0.45 4.55
C ALA A 393 -15.71 -0.52 5.74
N LEU A 394 -15.28 -0.07 6.92
CA LEU A 394 -15.01 -0.92 8.08
C LEU A 394 -16.30 -1.42 8.73
N PRO A 395 -16.47 -2.73 8.95
CA PRO A 395 -17.60 -3.25 9.72
C PRO A 395 -17.60 -2.73 11.17
N PRO A 396 -18.77 -2.43 11.78
CA PRO A 396 -18.86 -1.88 13.13
C PRO A 396 -18.16 -2.72 14.21
N LEU A 397 -18.09 -4.05 14.02
CA LEU A 397 -17.44 -4.98 14.94
C LEU A 397 -15.96 -4.63 15.22
N TYR A 398 -15.26 -4.06 14.24
CA TYR A 398 -13.83 -3.75 14.34
C TYR A 398 -13.54 -2.29 14.73
N PHE A 399 -14.58 -1.48 14.93
CA PHE A 399 -14.42 -0.04 15.17
C PHE A 399 -13.70 0.26 16.48
N SER A 400 -13.99 -0.51 17.55
CA SER A 400 -13.30 -0.37 18.84
C SER A 400 -11.80 -0.65 18.74
N VAL A 401 -11.40 -1.62 17.91
CA VAL A 401 -9.99 -1.93 17.66
C VAL A 401 -9.32 -0.78 16.90
N LEU A 402 -10.00 -0.19 15.91
CA LEU A 402 -9.52 1.01 15.21
C LEU A 402 -9.34 2.18 16.19
N GLU A 403 -10.30 2.46 17.07
CA GLU A 403 -10.19 3.53 18.07
C GLU A 403 -8.99 3.33 18.99
N TYR A 404 -8.78 2.10 19.47
CA TYR A 404 -7.61 1.75 20.27
C TYR A 404 -6.29 2.01 19.50
N CYS A 405 -6.23 1.58 18.24
CA CYS A 405 -5.05 1.80 17.39
C CYS A 405 -4.77 3.30 17.17
N LEU A 406 -5.81 4.11 16.97
CA LEU A 406 -5.69 5.56 16.79
C LEU A 406 -5.20 6.25 18.07
N VAL A 407 -5.75 5.88 19.23
CA VAL A 407 -5.28 6.38 20.54
C VAL A 407 -3.80 6.05 20.72
N SER A 408 -3.42 4.78 20.52
CA SER A 408 -2.03 4.34 20.63
C SER A 408 -1.11 5.10 19.67
N ALA A 409 -1.57 5.34 18.44
CA ALA A 409 -0.78 6.04 17.43
C ALA A 409 -0.66 7.54 17.69
N VAL A 410 -1.65 8.20 18.29
CA VAL A 410 -1.56 9.62 18.69
C VAL A 410 -0.63 9.78 19.91
N LEU A 411 -0.65 8.83 20.84
CA LEU A 411 0.13 8.87 22.08
C LEU A 411 1.60 8.44 21.93
N GLN A 412 2.04 8.09 20.72
CA GLN A 412 3.44 7.73 20.48
C GLN A 412 4.35 8.96 20.31
N ALA A 413 5.66 8.76 20.44
CA ALA A 413 6.65 9.83 20.37
C ALA A 413 6.89 10.38 18.95
N ASP A 414 6.68 9.57 17.91
CA ASP A 414 6.87 9.99 16.52
C ASP A 414 5.72 10.90 16.04
N THR A 415 6.04 12.18 15.83
CA THR A 415 5.06 13.22 15.47
C THR A 415 4.40 13.00 14.11
N GLN A 416 5.11 12.46 13.12
CA GLN A 416 4.52 12.23 11.79
C GLN A 416 3.48 11.10 11.82
N THR A 417 3.73 10.05 12.61
CA THR A 417 2.76 8.95 12.77
C THR A 417 1.57 9.40 13.61
N ALA A 418 1.80 10.22 14.64
CA ALA A 418 0.71 10.86 15.39
C ALA A 418 -0.12 11.80 14.51
N LEU A 419 0.50 12.52 13.57
CA LEU A 419 -0.20 13.36 12.60
C LEU A 419 -1.03 12.52 11.61
N LEU A 420 -0.48 11.43 11.09
CA LEU A 420 -1.22 10.49 10.23
C LEU A 420 -2.46 9.94 10.96
N ALA A 421 -2.30 9.50 12.21
CA ALA A 421 -3.42 9.04 13.03
C ALA A 421 -4.44 10.17 13.29
N THR A 422 -3.97 11.40 13.54
CA THR A 422 -4.81 12.58 13.70
C THR A 422 -5.64 12.86 12.44
N ASP A 423 -5.03 12.73 11.25
CA ASP A 423 -5.72 12.93 9.97
C ASP A 423 -6.83 11.89 9.75
N VAL A 424 -6.53 10.62 9.99
CA VAL A 424 -7.51 9.52 9.89
C VAL A 424 -8.64 9.71 10.91
N TRP A 425 -8.34 10.15 12.12
CA TRP A 425 -9.36 10.41 13.15
C TRP A 425 -10.23 11.63 12.81
N CYS A 426 -9.63 12.69 12.26
CA CYS A 426 -10.39 13.82 11.73
C CYS A 426 -11.29 13.42 10.55
N PHE A 427 -10.84 12.47 9.71
CA PHE A 427 -11.69 11.89 8.67
C PHE A 427 -12.90 11.16 9.28
N ILE A 428 -12.71 10.34 10.33
CA ILE A 428 -13.82 9.70 11.05
C ILE A 428 -14.83 10.73 11.56
N ALA A 429 -14.38 11.80 12.21
CA ALA A 429 -15.27 12.85 12.71
C ALA A 429 -15.99 13.65 11.60
N ARG A 430 -15.39 13.70 10.41
CA ARG A 430 -16.00 14.35 9.24
C ARG A 430 -16.99 13.43 8.52
N TYR A 431 -16.66 12.15 8.40
CA TYR A 431 -17.41 11.14 7.67
C TYR A 431 -18.58 10.58 8.50
N GLY A 432 -18.35 10.39 9.81
CA GLY A 432 -19.33 9.88 10.76
C GLY A 432 -20.37 10.91 11.22
N THR A 433 -21.20 10.49 12.18
CA THR A 433 -22.28 11.33 12.71
C THR A 433 -21.73 12.48 13.57
N ALA A 434 -22.53 13.54 13.73
CA ALA A 434 -22.18 14.65 14.61
C ALA A 434 -22.06 14.20 16.08
N GLU A 435 -22.83 13.19 16.49
CA GLU A 435 -22.79 12.57 17.82
C GLU A 435 -21.48 11.81 18.05
N LEU A 436 -21.02 11.03 17.06
CA LEU A 436 -19.73 10.34 17.13
C LEU A 436 -18.57 11.35 17.27
N CYS A 437 -18.62 12.44 16.50
CA CYS A 437 -17.65 13.53 16.62
C CYS A 437 -17.65 14.14 18.03
N LEU A 438 -18.83 14.42 18.60
CA LEU A 438 -18.95 14.89 19.98
C LEU A 438 -18.35 13.89 20.97
N HIS A 439 -18.69 12.60 20.86
CA HIS A 439 -18.17 11.56 21.74
C HIS A 439 -16.64 11.52 21.75
N HIS A 440 -16.03 11.51 20.56
CA HIS A 440 -14.57 11.54 20.43
C HIS A 440 -13.95 12.82 20.99
N VAL A 441 -14.54 13.99 20.71
CA VAL A 441 -14.05 15.26 21.26
C VAL A 441 -14.08 15.25 22.79
N LEU A 442 -15.14 14.75 23.41
CA LEU A 442 -15.24 14.66 24.87
C LEU A 442 -14.19 13.69 25.44
N LEU A 443 -13.97 12.55 24.79
CA LEU A 443 -12.93 11.59 25.18
C LEU A 443 -11.53 12.24 25.11
N ILE A 444 -11.23 12.93 24.01
CA ILE A 444 -9.92 13.56 23.79
C ILE A 444 -9.72 14.73 24.76
N ALA A 445 -10.75 15.53 25.02
CA ALA A 445 -10.71 16.59 26.03
C ALA A 445 -10.40 16.01 27.42
N GLN A 446 -11.00 14.87 27.77
CA GLN A 446 -10.69 14.18 29.02
C GLN A 446 -9.24 13.67 29.06
N LEU A 447 -8.72 13.12 27.95
CA LEU A 447 -7.33 12.69 27.86
C LEU A 447 -6.35 13.86 27.96
N VAL A 448 -6.64 14.99 27.33
CA VAL A 448 -5.87 16.25 27.46
C VAL A 448 -5.86 16.71 28.92
N LYS A 449 -7.02 16.74 29.57
CA LYS A 449 -7.14 17.09 31.00
C LYS A 449 -6.31 16.17 31.90
N ALA A 450 -6.27 14.88 31.59
CA ALA A 450 -5.47 13.89 32.34
C ALA A 450 -3.95 14.01 32.10
N CYS A 451 -3.51 14.70 31.03
CA CYS A 451 -2.10 14.93 30.76
C CYS A 451 -1.58 16.13 31.59
N THR A 452 -1.00 15.86 32.75
CA THR A 452 -0.58 16.90 33.71
C THR A 452 0.79 17.55 33.40
N SER A 453 1.53 17.05 32.40
CA SER A 453 2.87 17.53 32.03
C SER A 453 2.93 17.97 30.56
N GLU A 454 3.62 19.06 30.28
CA GLU A 454 4.02 19.43 28.92
C GLU A 454 4.90 18.32 28.33
N CYS A 455 4.29 17.49 27.49
CA CYS A 455 4.95 16.37 26.85
C CYS A 455 4.38 16.21 25.44
N TYR A 456 5.10 15.47 24.58
CA TYR A 456 4.67 15.22 23.20
C TYR A 456 3.23 14.67 23.11
N ARG A 457 2.79 13.87 24.10
CA ARG A 457 1.42 13.34 24.17
C ARG A 457 0.38 14.44 24.32
N SER A 458 0.63 15.40 25.22
CA SER A 458 -0.24 16.56 25.40
C SER A 458 -0.30 17.40 24.12
N SER A 459 0.83 17.60 23.46
CA SER A 459 0.88 18.34 22.19
C SER A 459 0.10 17.65 21.07
N HIS A 460 0.26 16.32 20.91
CA HIS A 460 -0.45 15.55 19.90
C HIS A 460 -1.96 15.51 20.16
N LEU A 461 -2.38 15.24 21.40
CA LEU A 461 -3.79 15.26 21.80
C LEU A 461 -4.41 16.65 21.66
N GLY A 462 -3.67 17.70 22.05
CA GLY A 462 -4.09 19.09 21.89
C GLY A 462 -4.28 19.48 20.42
N LEU A 463 -3.37 19.03 19.53
CA LEU A 463 -3.51 19.23 18.09
C LEU A 463 -4.75 18.53 17.53
N LEU A 464 -5.01 17.28 17.94
CA LEU A 464 -6.20 16.54 17.53
C LEU A 464 -7.48 17.24 18.03
N LEU A 465 -7.54 17.60 19.31
CA LEU A 465 -8.67 18.33 19.91
C LEU A 465 -8.95 19.62 19.13
N ARG A 466 -7.90 20.43 18.91
CA ARG A 466 -7.98 21.69 18.16
C ARG A 466 -8.62 21.51 16.80
N ARG A 467 -8.27 20.43 16.08
CA ARG A 467 -8.79 20.13 14.74
C ARG A 467 -10.23 19.61 14.78
N MET A 468 -10.57 18.77 15.75
CA MET A 468 -11.92 18.20 15.84
C MET A 468 -12.97 19.22 16.27
N VAL A 469 -12.63 20.23 17.07
CA VAL A 469 -13.58 21.29 17.46
C VAL A 469 -14.11 22.07 16.23
N PHE A 470 -13.32 22.21 15.16
CA PHE A 470 -13.78 22.79 13.89
C PHE A 470 -14.83 21.94 13.17
N LEU A 471 -14.96 20.65 13.52
CA LEU A 471 -15.88 19.71 12.88
C LEU A 471 -17.20 19.54 13.64
N MET A 472 -17.32 20.15 14.82
CA MET A 472 -18.50 20.10 15.69
C MET A 472 -19.62 21.01 15.19
N THR A 473 -20.86 20.66 15.54
CA THR A 473 -22.02 21.54 15.36
C THR A 473 -22.09 22.57 16.48
N VAL A 474 -22.85 23.64 16.28
CA VAL A 474 -23.05 24.70 17.30
C VAL A 474 -23.58 24.12 18.62
N ASN A 475 -24.55 23.21 18.56
CA ASN A 475 -25.12 22.57 19.75
C ASN A 475 -24.08 21.73 20.51
N HIS A 476 -23.28 20.94 19.79
CA HIS A 476 -22.24 20.11 20.40
C HIS A 476 -21.10 20.95 20.98
N GLN A 477 -20.78 22.12 20.41
CA GLN A 477 -19.82 23.06 21.02
C GLN A 477 -20.34 23.57 22.37
N MET A 478 -21.63 23.87 22.48
CA MET A 478 -22.23 24.27 23.76
C MET A 478 -22.21 23.14 24.79
N GLU A 479 -22.36 21.88 24.36
CA GLU A 479 -22.21 20.73 25.23
C GLU A 479 -20.77 20.53 25.72
N LEU A 480 -19.76 20.73 24.86
CA LEU A 480 -18.36 20.74 25.26
C LEU A 480 -18.10 21.78 26.36
N VAL A 481 -18.63 23.00 26.19
CA VAL A 481 -18.54 24.07 27.21
C VAL A 481 -19.25 23.66 28.50
N ALA A 482 -20.39 22.98 28.43
CA ALA A 482 -21.12 22.52 29.61
C ALA A 482 -20.37 21.40 30.36
N ARG A 483 -19.72 20.48 29.64
CA ARG A 483 -18.98 19.34 30.21
C ARG A 483 -17.60 19.72 30.75
N PHE A 484 -16.94 20.68 30.12
CA PHE A 484 -15.64 21.20 30.53
C PHE A 484 -15.74 22.72 30.77
N PRO A 485 -16.46 23.19 31.80
CA PRO A 485 -16.64 24.63 31.97
C PRO A 485 -15.27 25.30 32.17
N PRO A 486 -14.93 26.34 31.37
CA PRO A 486 -13.66 27.04 31.48
C PRO A 486 -13.45 27.65 32.86
N SER A 487 -14.53 27.93 33.59
CA SER A 487 -14.53 28.47 34.95
C SER A 487 -13.89 27.56 36.02
N HIS A 488 -13.59 26.30 35.70
CA HIS A 488 -12.87 25.40 36.59
C HIS A 488 -11.41 25.29 36.13
N ALA A 489 -10.46 25.58 37.02
CA ALA A 489 -9.03 25.59 36.72
C ALA A 489 -8.52 24.24 36.15
N GLU A 490 -9.07 23.13 36.62
CA GLU A 490 -8.75 21.78 36.13
C GLU A 490 -9.10 21.55 34.64
N ASN A 491 -9.96 22.37 34.04
CA ASN A 491 -10.33 22.26 32.62
C ASN A 491 -9.51 23.18 31.71
N LEU A 492 -8.66 24.05 32.27
CA LEU A 492 -7.81 24.97 31.50
C LEU A 492 -6.91 24.26 30.46
N PRO A 493 -6.33 23.07 30.74
CA PRO A 493 -5.56 22.35 29.75
C PRO A 493 -6.35 21.98 28.48
N VAL A 494 -7.67 21.88 28.56
CA VAL A 494 -8.53 21.65 27.38
C VAL A 494 -8.60 22.93 26.56
N TRP A 495 -8.89 24.06 27.22
CA TRP A 495 -9.11 25.35 26.56
C TRP A 495 -7.84 25.98 26.01
N GLN A 496 -6.65 25.65 26.53
CA GLN A 496 -5.37 26.11 25.99
C GLN A 496 -5.14 25.64 24.54
N HIS A 497 -5.75 24.51 24.14
CA HIS A 497 -5.61 23.95 22.80
C HIS A 497 -6.76 24.33 21.86
N VAL A 498 -7.88 24.84 22.39
CA VAL A 498 -9.05 25.21 21.59
C VAL A 498 -8.93 26.63 21.08
N LEU A 499 -9.00 26.79 19.76
CA LEU A 499 -9.04 28.12 19.16
C LEU A 499 -10.45 28.71 19.26
N LEU A 500 -10.58 29.91 19.83
CA LEU A 500 -11.87 30.62 19.89
C LEU A 500 -12.54 30.83 18.52
N ARG A 501 -11.73 30.98 17.46
CA ARG A 501 -12.26 31.13 16.09
C ARG A 501 -12.97 29.87 15.59
N ALA A 502 -12.70 28.71 16.19
CA ALA A 502 -13.39 27.46 15.88
C ALA A 502 -14.81 27.41 16.48
N LEU A 503 -15.07 28.21 17.53
CA LEU A 503 -16.32 28.24 18.26
C LEU A 503 -17.34 29.17 17.60
N SER A 504 -18.62 28.81 17.74
CA SER A 504 -19.78 29.67 17.44
C SER A 504 -19.73 30.94 18.28
N GLN A 505 -20.50 31.96 17.88
CA GLN A 505 -20.55 33.24 18.59
C GLN A 505 -20.95 33.06 20.06
N ASP A 506 -21.99 32.26 20.33
CA ASP A 506 -22.48 32.00 21.69
C ASP A 506 -21.47 31.23 22.54
N ALA A 507 -20.88 30.17 21.98
CA ALA A 507 -19.86 29.37 22.67
C ALA A 507 -18.61 30.22 22.95
N ARG A 508 -18.19 31.05 21.98
CA ARG A 508 -17.06 31.97 22.14
C ARG A 508 -17.32 33.01 23.22
N HIS A 509 -18.51 33.61 23.25
CA HIS A 509 -18.88 34.59 24.27
C HIS A 509 -18.86 33.97 25.68
N ARG A 510 -19.45 32.77 25.83
CA ARG A 510 -19.46 32.04 27.10
C ARG A 510 -18.05 31.67 27.56
N VAL A 511 -17.25 31.09 26.68
CA VAL A 511 -15.87 30.69 26.99
C VAL A 511 -15.01 31.91 27.34
N GLY A 512 -15.11 32.99 26.56
CA GLY A 512 -14.39 34.23 26.83
C GLY A 512 -14.78 34.84 28.18
N THR A 513 -16.07 34.87 28.50
CA THR A 513 -16.57 35.38 29.79
C THR A 513 -16.06 34.56 30.97
N ASP A 514 -16.08 33.23 30.88
CA ASP A 514 -15.65 32.33 31.94
C ASP A 514 -14.13 32.40 32.17
N ILE A 515 -13.33 32.49 31.10
CA ILE A 515 -11.87 32.65 31.19
C ILE A 515 -11.52 34.01 31.81
N ILE A 516 -12.15 35.10 31.36
CA ILE A 516 -11.95 36.44 31.94
C ILE A 516 -12.34 36.47 33.42
N GLY A 517 -13.45 35.81 33.77
CA GLY A 517 -13.89 35.71 35.17
C GLY A 517 -12.91 34.94 36.06
N LEU A 518 -12.18 33.97 35.52
CA LEU A 518 -11.13 33.26 36.23
C LEU A 518 -9.84 34.06 36.38
N THR A 519 -9.39 34.74 35.32
CA THR A 519 -8.15 35.53 35.35
C THR A 519 -8.26 36.72 36.30
N GLN A 520 -9.47 37.25 36.49
CA GLN A 520 -9.77 38.27 37.50
C GLN A 520 -9.78 37.73 38.94
N LYS A 521 -9.95 36.42 39.14
CA LYS A 521 -10.08 35.77 40.46
C LYS A 521 -8.84 35.01 40.92
N CYS A 522 -7.95 34.64 40.00
CA CYS A 522 -6.86 33.71 40.28
C CYS A 522 -5.49 34.40 40.30
N ALA A 523 -4.72 34.19 41.36
CA ALA A 523 -3.36 34.70 41.54
C ALA A 523 -2.27 33.71 41.11
N GLU A 524 -2.63 32.59 40.46
CA GLU A 524 -1.69 31.56 40.05
C GLU A 524 -0.91 31.97 38.78
N PRO A 525 0.43 32.02 38.83
CA PRO A 525 1.25 32.49 37.71
C PRO A 525 1.07 31.71 36.41
N GLN A 526 0.82 30.40 36.47
CA GLN A 526 0.64 29.56 35.28
C GLN A 526 -0.65 29.86 34.52
N LEU A 527 -1.74 30.17 35.24
CA LEU A 527 -3.00 30.58 34.64
C LEU A 527 -2.91 31.98 34.03
N LEU A 528 -2.15 32.88 34.66
CA LEU A 528 -1.88 34.22 34.11
C LEU A 528 -1.04 34.15 32.83
N LEU A 529 -0.09 33.21 32.72
CA LEU A 529 0.68 32.96 31.49
C LEU A 529 -0.20 32.42 30.36
N ALA A 530 -1.03 31.41 30.61
CA ALA A 530 -1.95 30.88 29.60
C ALA A 530 -2.99 31.93 29.15
N ALA A 531 -3.42 32.80 30.08
CA ALA A 531 -4.29 33.93 29.74
C ALA A 531 -3.59 34.97 28.86
N LEU A 532 -2.29 35.21 29.06
CA LEU A 532 -1.51 36.12 28.22
C LEU A 532 -1.36 35.60 26.79
N ASP A 533 -1.10 34.31 26.61
CA ASP A 533 -1.07 33.65 25.29
C ASP A 533 -2.45 33.70 24.60
N PHE A 534 -3.51 33.54 25.38
CA PHE A 534 -4.87 33.70 24.86
C PHE A 534 -5.13 35.14 24.41
N LEU A 535 -4.77 36.13 25.22
CA LEU A 535 -5.00 37.56 24.94
C LEU A 535 -4.21 38.04 23.73
N SER A 536 -2.96 37.60 23.55
CA SER A 536 -2.17 37.94 22.36
C SER A 536 -2.83 37.45 21.07
N SER A 537 -3.48 36.29 21.11
CA SER A 537 -4.19 35.71 19.97
C SER A 537 -5.46 36.46 19.55
N LEU A 538 -6.05 37.26 20.46
CA LEU A 538 -7.28 38.01 20.21
C LEU A 538 -7.09 39.18 19.25
N GLY A 539 -5.87 39.67 19.03
CA GLY A 539 -5.62 40.80 18.13
C GLY A 539 -6.09 40.51 16.70
N LYS A 540 -5.97 39.27 16.24
CA LYS A 540 -6.40 38.85 14.90
C LYS A 540 -7.93 38.81 14.71
N ILE A 541 -8.72 39.02 15.76
CA ILE A 541 -10.17 38.80 15.76
C ILE A 541 -10.90 40.14 15.61
N PHE A 542 -11.73 40.26 14.57
CA PHE A 542 -12.65 41.39 14.44
C PHE A 542 -13.87 41.20 15.35
N VAL A 543 -14.04 42.10 16.33
CA VAL A 543 -15.20 42.12 17.24
C VAL A 543 -16.33 42.93 16.58
N PRO A 544 -17.51 42.33 16.35
CA PRO A 544 -18.65 43.03 15.75
C PRO A 544 -19.14 44.21 16.60
N PRO A 545 -19.61 45.31 15.98
CA PRO A 545 -19.97 46.56 16.67
C PRO A 545 -21.02 46.39 17.78
N GLU A 546 -21.93 45.43 17.65
CA GLU A 546 -22.96 45.11 18.66
C GLU A 546 -22.36 44.62 19.99
N SER A 547 -21.16 44.04 19.98
CA SER A 547 -20.49 43.45 21.14
C SER A 547 -19.28 44.25 21.63
N GLN A 548 -18.83 45.25 20.87
CA GLN A 548 -17.63 46.05 21.18
C GLN A 548 -17.74 46.73 22.55
N ASN A 549 -18.88 47.33 22.85
CA ASN A 549 -19.14 48.05 24.11
C ASN A 549 -19.01 47.17 25.37
N GLN A 550 -19.14 45.84 25.24
CA GLN A 550 -19.01 44.91 26.37
C GLN A 550 -17.62 44.28 26.46
N ILE A 551 -16.98 44.03 25.31
CA ILE A 551 -15.75 43.25 25.22
C ILE A 551 -14.51 44.14 25.30
N LEU A 552 -14.47 45.24 24.55
CA LEU A 552 -13.27 46.06 24.42
C LEU A 552 -12.84 46.72 25.74
N PRO A 553 -13.74 47.34 26.54
CA PRO A 553 -13.34 47.89 27.84
C PRO A 553 -12.80 46.84 28.82
N ARG A 554 -13.28 45.61 28.73
CA ARG A 554 -12.81 44.49 29.57
C ARG A 554 -11.44 43.99 29.13
N LEU A 555 -11.19 43.92 27.82
CA LEU A 555 -9.86 43.62 27.28
C LEU A 555 -8.85 44.68 27.69
N SER A 556 -9.21 45.96 27.57
CA SER A 556 -8.38 47.08 28.00
C SER A 556 -8.03 47.00 29.49
N SER A 557 -9.04 46.77 30.32
CA SER A 557 -8.86 46.62 31.76
C SER A 557 -7.96 45.42 32.11
N LEU A 558 -8.10 44.30 31.41
CA LEU A 558 -7.31 43.10 31.67
C LEU A 558 -5.84 43.28 31.29
N PHE A 559 -5.56 43.86 30.12
CA PHE A 559 -4.19 44.23 29.75
C PHE A 559 -3.62 45.27 30.74
N GLY A 560 -4.41 46.25 31.17
CA GLY A 560 -3.98 47.21 32.20
C GLY A 560 -3.58 46.54 33.52
N VAL A 561 -4.35 45.55 33.99
CA VAL A 561 -4.05 44.80 35.22
C VAL A 561 -2.81 43.90 35.06
N LEU A 562 -2.63 43.26 33.90
CA LEU A 562 -1.49 42.38 33.64
C LEU A 562 -0.18 43.15 33.41
N LEU A 563 -0.26 44.30 32.73
CA LEU A 563 0.87 45.20 32.52
C LEU A 563 1.29 45.93 33.80
N SER A 564 0.40 46.10 34.77
CA SER A 564 0.73 46.66 36.10
C SER A 564 1.15 45.59 37.13
N HIS A 565 1.28 44.32 36.71
CA HIS A 565 1.55 43.22 37.63
C HIS A 565 2.96 43.31 38.26
N ARG A 566 3.06 43.03 39.58
CA ARG A 566 4.30 43.21 40.36
C ARG A 566 5.39 42.16 40.09
N SER A 567 5.01 41.00 39.56
CA SER A 567 5.97 39.94 39.20
C SER A 567 6.66 40.30 37.88
N TRP A 568 7.99 40.39 37.90
CA TRP A 568 8.79 40.74 36.72
C TRP A 568 8.59 39.76 35.56
N LEU A 569 8.41 38.46 35.84
CA LEU A 569 8.23 37.42 34.81
C LEU A 569 6.88 37.57 34.11
N LEU A 570 5.80 37.75 34.88
CA LEU A 570 4.46 37.97 34.34
C LEU A 570 4.36 39.32 33.62
N HIS A 571 5.04 40.33 34.13
CA HIS A 571 5.13 41.63 33.49
C HIS A 571 5.84 41.54 32.13
N GLN A 572 6.94 40.78 32.03
CA GLN A 572 7.66 40.54 30.76
C GLN A 572 6.76 39.83 29.73
N HIS A 573 6.07 38.75 30.12
CA HIS A 573 5.15 38.07 29.22
C HIS A 573 3.92 38.92 28.87
N ALA A 574 3.47 39.80 29.79
CA ALA A 574 2.40 40.76 29.49
C ALA A 574 2.83 41.78 28.45
N LEU A 575 4.07 42.26 28.50
CA LEU A 575 4.65 43.15 27.50
C LEU A 575 4.75 42.47 26.11
N GLU A 576 5.19 41.21 26.07
CA GLU A 576 5.24 40.41 24.84
C GLU A 576 3.86 40.20 24.23
N ALA A 577 2.89 39.74 25.04
CA ALA A 577 1.53 39.48 24.59
C ALA A 577 0.82 40.77 24.14
N PHE A 578 1.01 41.88 24.86
CA PHE A 578 0.46 43.19 24.49
C PHE A 578 1.09 43.71 23.20
N SER A 579 2.40 43.56 23.01
CA SER A 579 3.09 43.94 21.77
C SER A 579 2.55 43.17 20.57
N GLN A 580 2.40 41.84 20.70
CA GLN A 580 1.84 41.00 19.64
C GLN A 580 0.40 41.38 19.33
N PHE A 581 -0.44 41.62 20.35
CA PHE A 581 -1.80 42.09 20.18
C PHE A 581 -1.85 43.44 19.45
N ALA A 582 -1.04 44.41 19.87
CA ALA A 582 -0.98 45.76 19.32
C ALA A 582 -0.53 45.78 17.86
N GLU A 583 0.37 44.88 17.44
CA GLU A 583 0.86 44.81 16.05
C GLU A 583 -0.22 44.35 15.05
N ILE A 584 -1.21 43.58 15.51
CA ILE A 584 -2.13 42.85 14.62
C ILE A 584 -3.62 43.20 14.82
N THR A 585 -3.94 44.03 15.83
CA THR A 585 -5.33 44.36 16.19
C THR A 585 -5.95 45.45 15.32
N ASN A 586 -7.23 45.29 14.99
CA ASN A 586 -8.03 46.32 14.32
C ASN A 586 -8.78 47.24 15.32
N HIS A 587 -8.65 46.98 16.64
CA HIS A 587 -9.34 47.73 17.70
C HIS A 587 -8.34 48.55 18.52
N GLU A 588 -7.84 49.64 17.92
CA GLU A 588 -6.81 50.52 18.51
C GLU A 588 -7.23 51.16 19.85
N GLU A 589 -8.54 51.27 20.10
CA GLU A 589 -9.08 51.76 21.36
C GLU A 589 -8.71 50.87 22.56
N VAL A 590 -8.50 49.57 22.34
CA VAL A 590 -8.01 48.66 23.40
C VAL A 590 -6.59 49.02 23.80
N ILE A 591 -5.74 49.40 22.84
CA ILE A 591 -4.34 49.76 23.10
C ILE A 591 -4.30 51.03 23.96
N SER A 592 -5.04 52.07 23.57
CA SER A 592 -5.05 53.35 24.29
C SER A 592 -5.66 53.25 25.69
N GLN A 593 -6.73 52.47 25.84
CA GLN A 593 -7.40 52.26 27.14
C GLN A 593 -6.66 51.28 28.06
N SER A 594 -5.74 50.45 27.54
CA SER A 594 -4.89 49.59 28.38
C SER A 594 -3.76 50.36 29.06
N LEU A 595 -3.41 51.54 28.55
CA LEU A 595 -2.26 52.35 28.96
C LEU A 595 -2.69 53.61 29.73
N CYS A 596 -3.70 53.50 30.59
CA CYS A 596 -4.20 54.64 31.37
C CYS A 596 -3.24 55.10 32.48
N GLU A 597 -2.34 54.23 32.95
CA GLU A 597 -1.35 54.56 33.98
C GLU A 597 -0.01 54.99 33.35
N GLU A 598 0.49 56.18 33.71
CA GLU A 598 1.72 56.75 33.12
C GLU A 598 2.98 55.90 33.38
N ASP A 599 3.08 55.21 34.52
CA ASP A 599 4.18 54.29 34.82
C ASP A 599 4.18 53.06 33.89
N THR A 600 3.00 52.46 33.70
CA THR A 600 2.79 51.32 32.80
C THR A 600 3.04 51.69 31.34
N LYS A 601 2.54 52.86 30.92
CA LYS A 601 2.77 53.43 29.59
C LYS A 601 4.25 53.66 29.31
N THR A 602 4.99 54.21 30.27
CA THR A 602 6.44 54.44 30.14
C THR A 602 7.21 53.13 29.96
N LYS A 603 6.84 52.08 30.71
CA LYS A 603 7.45 50.74 30.59
C LYS A 603 7.17 50.08 29.25
N VAL A 604 5.92 50.16 28.77
CA VAL A 604 5.50 49.62 27.47
C VAL A 604 6.20 50.34 26.32
N VAL A 605 6.27 51.68 26.35
CA VAL A 605 6.97 52.47 25.33
C VAL A 605 8.47 52.14 25.30
N ASN A 606 9.11 52.05 26.47
CA ASN A 606 10.53 51.66 26.58
C ASN A 606 10.79 50.24 26.07
N TYR A 607 9.82 49.33 26.23
CA TYR A 607 9.89 47.96 25.73
C TYR A 607 9.76 47.89 24.20
N LEU A 608 8.75 48.57 23.63
CA LEU A 608 8.52 48.62 22.19
C LEU A 608 9.68 49.28 21.43
N MET A 609 10.28 50.34 22.00
CA MET A 609 11.47 50.99 21.41
C MET A 609 12.72 50.08 21.36
N ARG A 610 12.75 48.96 22.09
CA ARG A 610 13.86 47.99 22.06
C ARG A 610 13.65 46.85 21.05
N PHE A 611 12.46 46.70 20.47
CA PHE A 611 12.04 45.49 19.75
C PHE A 611 12.01 45.57 18.21
N GLU A 612 12.38 46.70 17.59
CA GLU A 612 12.44 46.88 16.12
C GLU A 612 13.40 45.89 15.38
N PHE A 613 14.11 45.01 16.08
CA PHE A 613 15.11 44.10 15.51
C PHE A 613 14.60 42.68 15.15
N MET A 614 13.34 42.31 15.42
CA MET A 614 12.83 40.93 15.25
C MET A 614 11.71 40.75 14.21
N GLN A 615 11.56 41.66 13.24
CA GLN A 615 10.57 41.52 12.16
C GLN A 615 10.98 40.62 10.97
N ARG A 616 12.04 39.80 11.08
CA ARG A 616 12.59 39.05 9.91
C ARG A 616 12.51 37.53 9.91
N PHE A 617 11.94 36.85 10.92
CA PHE A 617 11.97 35.38 10.97
C PHE A 617 10.63 34.65 11.19
N LEU A 618 9.49 35.34 11.26
CA LEU A 618 8.18 34.68 11.48
C LEU A 618 7.36 34.23 10.24
N PRO A 619 7.63 34.65 8.98
CA PRO A 619 6.79 34.20 7.85
C PRO A 619 7.05 32.78 7.32
N ILE A 620 8.02 32.03 7.87
CA ILE A 620 8.46 30.74 7.27
C ILE A 620 7.82 29.50 7.94
N ILE A 621 7.13 29.63 9.08
CA ILE A 621 6.67 28.46 9.87
C ILE A 621 5.14 28.23 9.85
N ILE A 622 4.33 29.16 9.34
CA ILE A 622 2.86 29.06 9.47
C ILE A 622 2.18 29.07 8.10
N CYS A 623 2.33 27.99 7.34
CA CYS A 623 1.39 27.65 6.27
C CYS A 623 1.43 26.14 5.95
N PRO A 624 0.55 25.34 6.58
CA PRO A 624 -0.13 24.27 5.91
C PRO A 624 -1.60 24.68 5.72
N SER A 625 -2.10 24.35 4.52
CA SER A 625 -3.45 24.58 4.02
C SER A 625 -4.56 24.39 5.06
N GLN A 626 -5.48 25.37 5.06
CA GLN A 626 -6.68 25.38 5.91
C GLN A 626 -7.64 24.23 5.54
N PRO A 627 -8.21 23.51 6.53
CA PRO A 627 -9.41 22.73 6.31
C PRO A 627 -10.63 23.68 6.24
N CYS A 628 -11.35 23.64 5.13
CA CYS A 628 -12.58 24.41 4.91
C CYS A 628 -13.67 23.99 5.92
N PRO A 629 -14.54 24.93 6.36
CA PRO A 629 -15.67 24.60 7.23
C PRO A 629 -16.59 23.55 6.56
N LYS A 630 -17.11 22.66 7.41
CA LYS A 630 -18.07 21.61 7.07
C LYS A 630 -19.26 22.24 6.33
N ARG A 631 -19.40 22.01 5.03
CA ARG A 631 -20.74 22.03 4.42
C ARG A 631 -21.45 20.84 5.07
N ALA A 632 -22.48 21.11 5.86
CA ALA A 632 -23.34 20.04 6.36
C ALA A 632 -23.70 19.16 5.15
N ARG A 633 -23.70 17.83 5.33
CA ARG A 633 -24.36 16.97 4.38
C ARG A 633 -25.83 17.38 4.43
N GLN A 634 -26.25 18.23 3.48
CA GLN A 634 -27.65 18.34 3.13
C GLN A 634 -28.04 16.92 2.76
N GLU A 635 -29.00 16.36 3.49
CA GLU A 635 -29.87 15.36 2.89
C GLU A 635 -30.26 15.92 1.53
N THR A 636 -29.88 15.25 0.44
CA THR A 636 -30.27 15.70 -0.89
C THR A 636 -31.78 15.69 -0.91
N SER A 637 -32.39 16.87 -0.79
CA SER A 637 -33.80 17.00 -1.08
C SER A 637 -33.96 16.51 -2.51
N ALA A 638 -35.05 15.78 -2.79
CA ALA A 638 -35.32 15.30 -4.14
C ALA A 638 -35.22 16.43 -5.19
N GLU A 639 -35.51 17.66 -4.76
CA GLU A 639 -35.39 18.90 -5.54
C GLU A 639 -33.97 19.22 -6.02
N GLU A 640 -32.93 18.98 -5.22
CA GLU A 640 -31.53 19.18 -5.63
C GLU A 640 -31.06 18.14 -6.66
N GLU A 641 -31.57 16.91 -6.59
CA GLU A 641 -31.32 15.88 -7.60
C GLU A 641 -32.03 16.23 -8.92
N TYR A 642 -33.29 16.64 -8.88
CA TYR A 642 -34.01 17.14 -10.06
C TYR A 642 -33.27 18.33 -10.69
N SER A 643 -32.81 19.30 -9.89
CA SER A 643 -32.06 20.46 -10.38
C SER A 643 -30.75 20.05 -11.07
N ARG A 644 -29.98 19.12 -10.48
CA ARG A 644 -28.72 18.63 -11.04
C ARG A 644 -28.91 17.90 -12.37
N TYR A 645 -29.92 17.02 -12.46
CA TYR A 645 -30.20 16.28 -13.69
C TYR A 645 -30.70 17.20 -14.82
N ILE A 646 -31.55 18.19 -14.50
CA ILE A 646 -32.03 19.18 -15.49
C ILE A 646 -30.88 20.08 -15.97
N GLN A 647 -30.03 20.60 -15.08
CA GLN A 647 -28.87 21.41 -15.48
C GLN A 647 -27.91 20.63 -16.40
N THR A 648 -27.70 19.35 -16.11
CA THR A 648 -26.86 18.48 -16.96
C THR A 648 -27.50 18.29 -18.34
N ALA A 649 -28.81 18.02 -18.40
CA ALA A 649 -29.54 17.88 -19.66
C ALA A 649 -29.54 19.18 -20.50
N GLU A 650 -29.74 20.33 -19.86
CA GLU A 650 -29.68 21.64 -20.52
C GLU A 650 -28.30 21.94 -21.10
N SER A 651 -27.23 21.64 -20.34
CA SER A 651 -25.86 21.86 -20.82
C SER A 651 -25.52 20.98 -22.02
N ALA A 652 -25.97 19.72 -22.02
CA ALA A 652 -25.77 18.79 -23.13
C ALA A 652 -26.56 19.21 -24.38
N LEU A 653 -27.81 19.69 -24.22
CA LEU A 653 -28.62 20.18 -25.35
C LEU A 653 -28.05 21.47 -25.95
N LYS A 654 -27.51 22.38 -25.12
CA LYS A 654 -26.80 23.58 -25.61
C LYS A 654 -25.55 23.22 -26.40
N ALA A 655 -24.77 22.24 -25.95
CA ALA A 655 -23.60 21.76 -26.69
C ALA A 655 -23.99 21.12 -28.03
N ILE A 656 -25.09 20.36 -28.08
CA ILE A 656 -25.62 19.82 -29.34
C ILE A 656 -26.09 20.96 -30.26
N GLN A 657 -26.79 21.96 -29.72
CA GLN A 657 -27.23 23.14 -30.46
C GLN A 657 -26.05 23.92 -31.06
N GLU A 658 -24.97 24.13 -30.30
CA GLU A 658 -23.74 24.76 -30.79
C GLU A 658 -23.08 23.95 -31.93
N LEU A 659 -23.18 22.61 -31.87
CA LEU A 659 -22.68 21.72 -32.94
C LEU A 659 -23.56 21.76 -34.20
N THR A 660 -24.89 21.93 -34.08
CA THR A 660 -25.79 22.12 -35.23
C THR A 660 -25.79 23.54 -35.78
N GLU A 661 -25.50 24.55 -34.95
CA GLU A 661 -25.41 25.97 -35.33
C GLU A 661 -24.00 26.40 -35.79
N GLY A 662 -23.03 25.49 -35.73
CA GLY A 662 -21.61 25.75 -35.92
C GLY A 662 -21.22 26.40 -37.25
N LYS A 663 -21.11 27.74 -37.23
CA LYS A 663 -20.03 28.50 -37.90
C LYS A 663 -18.68 28.10 -37.27
N ALA A 664 -18.21 26.89 -37.49
CA ALA A 664 -16.84 26.45 -37.19
C ALA A 664 -16.47 25.23 -38.03
N SER A 665 -15.88 25.51 -39.20
CA SER A 665 -14.98 24.67 -40.03
C SER A 665 -15.16 23.14 -40.17
N THR A 666 -16.34 22.55 -39.98
CA THR A 666 -16.62 21.17 -40.42
C THR A 666 -17.86 21.12 -41.29
N ALA A 667 -17.65 21.01 -42.60
CA ALA A 667 -18.68 20.84 -43.62
C ALA A 667 -19.28 19.42 -43.63
N ALA A 668 -19.68 18.90 -42.47
CA ALA A 668 -20.37 17.63 -42.34
C ALA A 668 -21.85 17.89 -41.98
N PRO A 669 -22.82 17.36 -42.74
CA PRO A 669 -24.22 17.47 -42.38
C PRO A 669 -24.49 16.76 -41.04
N PRO A 670 -25.49 17.22 -40.25
CA PRO A 670 -25.86 16.53 -39.02
C PRO A 670 -26.19 15.07 -39.31
N PRO A 671 -25.79 14.13 -38.42
CA PRO A 671 -26.03 12.71 -38.64
C PRO A 671 -27.54 12.42 -38.78
N GLN A 672 -27.93 11.58 -39.75
CA GLN A 672 -29.35 11.26 -40.01
C GLN A 672 -30.09 10.63 -38.81
N TRP A 673 -29.36 10.03 -37.88
CA TRP A 673 -29.94 9.46 -36.65
C TRP A 673 -30.21 10.52 -35.57
N LEU A 674 -29.67 11.73 -35.70
CA LEU A 674 -29.80 12.80 -34.69
C LEU A 674 -31.26 13.23 -34.54
N ASP A 675 -31.97 13.42 -35.66
CA ASP A 675 -33.39 13.80 -35.65
C ASP A 675 -34.27 12.77 -34.96
N SER A 676 -34.02 11.48 -35.22
CA SER A 676 -34.73 10.37 -34.56
C SER A 676 -34.50 10.38 -33.04
N ARG A 677 -33.27 10.62 -32.59
CA ARG A 677 -32.94 10.69 -31.15
C ARG A 677 -33.49 11.95 -30.47
N LEU A 678 -33.53 13.09 -31.17
CA LEU A 678 -34.19 14.30 -30.68
C LEU A 678 -35.70 14.12 -30.54
N GLN A 679 -36.33 13.35 -31.45
CA GLN A 679 -37.74 12.97 -31.34
C GLN A 679 -38.00 12.06 -30.13
N GLU A 680 -37.16 11.07 -29.88
CA GLU A 680 -37.24 10.23 -28.68
C GLU A 680 -37.10 11.07 -27.39
N LEU A 681 -36.12 11.98 -27.35
CA LEU A 681 -35.94 12.93 -26.24
C LEU A 681 -37.17 13.81 -26.03
N ARG A 682 -37.78 14.31 -27.11
CA ARG A 682 -39.03 15.09 -27.04
C ARG A 682 -40.19 14.26 -26.47
N THR A 683 -40.30 12.98 -26.82
CA THR A 683 -41.33 12.10 -26.23
C THR A 683 -41.08 11.85 -24.74
N LEU A 684 -39.83 11.65 -24.33
CA LEU A 684 -39.44 11.50 -22.93
C LEU A 684 -39.78 12.74 -22.09
N ILE A 685 -39.46 13.94 -22.58
CA ILE A 685 -39.82 15.20 -21.92
C ILE A 685 -41.35 15.34 -21.82
N THR A 686 -42.09 14.96 -22.87
CA THR A 686 -43.55 14.99 -22.88
C THR A 686 -44.14 14.04 -21.82
N ASN A 687 -43.57 12.84 -21.68
CA ASN A 687 -43.99 11.86 -20.68
C ASN A 687 -43.68 12.32 -19.23
N ILE A 688 -42.55 12.98 -19.01
CA ILE A 688 -42.20 13.56 -17.70
C ILE A 688 -43.19 14.68 -17.33
N ASN A 689 -43.61 15.49 -18.31
CA ASN A 689 -44.60 16.55 -18.09
C ASN A 689 -46.02 16.03 -17.85
N THR A 690 -46.42 14.92 -18.47
CA THR A 690 -47.74 14.30 -18.22
C THR A 690 -47.80 13.53 -16.90
N ALA A 691 -46.69 12.93 -16.47
CA ALA A 691 -46.59 12.28 -15.16
C ALA A 691 -46.78 13.26 -13.97
N ARG A 692 -46.48 14.55 -14.16
CA ARG A 692 -46.67 15.61 -13.15
C ARG A 692 -48.13 15.99 -12.86
N HIS A 693 -49.09 15.54 -13.66
CA HIS A 693 -50.52 15.90 -13.51
C HIS A 693 -51.39 14.79 -12.90
N THR A 694 -50.81 13.66 -12.46
CA THR A 694 -51.54 12.52 -11.88
C THR A 694 -51.17 12.19 -10.43
N THR A 695 -50.46 13.09 -9.75
CA THR A 695 -50.22 13.11 -8.30
C THR A 695 -50.56 14.50 -7.79
#